data_AF-A0A2E1A7C0-F1
#
_entry.id   AF-A0A2E1A7C0-F1
#
_cell.length_a   1.000
_cell.length_b   1.000
_cell.length_c   1.000
_cell.angle_alpha   90.00
_cell.angle_beta   90.00
_cell.angle_gamma   90.00
#
_symmetry.space_group_name_H-M   'P 1'
#
loop_
_entity.id
_entity.type
_entity.pdbx_description
1 polymer ?
#
loop_
_entity_poly.entity_id
_entity_poly.type
_entity_poly.pdbx_seq_one_letter_code
_entity_poly.pdbx_strand_id
1 'polypeptide(L)'
;MSNSGSKSGARSLIMAATGYRHMGYSVIPVFGKSRPGSEKVAAVPWKVFQQRQATENEIDQWYNQNAFAGLAIITGRISGLVVLDFDDEVMAQAFARQLPHLTQTRTIRSGSRGLPHYYYRMPAHLNIGTRKCPGVDLQAEGRYVVTSPTDGYTLERGGQPLMLTKADINAIEGFLDRLVASVPASQPEPSLQSITNDITEPITISPDDLRDLYVDRAGRMGRNNALFQTTMQARDAGYDQASASQLLLDLHAKVLCQPSERPKERFAEARKTITSAYSRPARKRTETHHGLPNSVREHFLAHQQTALVRVLDGLYISGLRGGDVLTERQIRERLAAVVGRYSVLQALKATFEDGSAIFRTLEDPSPRPPSPTDVARLGCNSTNNICILFSGTASDKNNQGQKRGRRPRRYILPSVSEICQKLSVDNKGSDALDMADMQTPASYRHAVNRGLIQRRPGRYTRQWLAERVGVSLRTWQRYLKKGQIQARATFHEFAITWRNLNSVPAGLDLGGAFLRDERGRRYPALQTIARRLLGKGRRVTYVRQDANCYWVGPVAPEIAQKQPELAPKRAKSALKHREWAPLPVAAVSASQTANQPESVPQPLPLPATEKTLVPALRTVAVLDRQPQNIKRPKRYYRRELPDDGLERLARRLYKQVAALCTGQRSHLSLSNARKLVVQYGQKLVQKALRVLQKRDHIENPAGFVWAFVRSEALVQRRFVMQT
;
A
#
# COMPACT_ATOMS: atom_id res chain seq x y z
N MET A 1 20.54 5.48 -26.52
CA MET A 1 20.57 4.77 -25.22
C MET A 1 19.49 3.69 -25.25
N SER A 2 19.77 2.48 -24.79
CA SER A 2 19.03 1.27 -25.17
C SER A 2 17.75 0.98 -24.37
N ASN A 3 16.79 0.35 -25.05
CA ASN A 3 15.40 0.11 -24.65
C ASN A 3 15.24 -0.96 -23.53
N SER A 4 15.65 -0.63 -22.30
CA SER A 4 15.62 -1.54 -21.15
C SER A 4 14.22 -1.73 -20.52
N GLY A 5 13.32 -0.74 -20.66
CA GLY A 5 11.96 -0.81 -20.10
C GLY A 5 11.06 -1.83 -20.78
N SER A 6 11.05 -1.86 -22.13
CA SER A 6 10.15 -2.73 -22.91
C SER A 6 10.35 -4.23 -22.62
N LYS A 7 11.61 -4.68 -22.54
CA LYS A 7 11.95 -6.10 -22.28
C LYS A 7 11.46 -6.62 -20.92
N SER A 8 11.28 -5.75 -19.93
CA SER A 8 10.75 -6.15 -18.61
C SER A 8 9.25 -6.44 -18.65
N GLY A 9 8.49 -5.64 -19.40
CA GLY A 9 7.04 -5.81 -19.58
C GLY A 9 6.70 -7.09 -20.35
N ALA A 10 7.33 -7.30 -21.51
CA ALA A 10 7.13 -8.51 -22.33
C ALA A 10 7.42 -9.79 -21.53
N ARG A 11 8.54 -9.84 -20.80
CA ARG A 11 8.89 -11.00 -19.95
C ARG A 11 7.86 -11.27 -18.85
N SER A 12 7.27 -10.22 -18.25
CA SER A 12 6.20 -10.36 -17.28
C SER A 12 4.91 -10.93 -17.89
N LEU A 13 4.53 -10.46 -19.08
CA LEU A 13 3.37 -10.97 -19.83
C LEU A 13 3.54 -12.43 -20.25
N ILE A 14 4.72 -12.83 -20.75
CA ILE A 14 5.04 -14.24 -21.07
C ILE A 14 4.90 -15.11 -19.83
N MET A 15 5.56 -14.74 -18.72
CA MET A 15 5.49 -15.51 -17.47
C MET A 15 4.05 -15.64 -16.94
N ALA A 16 3.23 -14.59 -17.08
CA ALA A 16 1.83 -14.62 -16.67
C ALA A 16 0.96 -15.48 -17.61
N ALA A 17 1.12 -15.34 -18.92
CA ALA A 17 0.38 -16.12 -19.93
C ALA A 17 0.68 -17.62 -19.78
N THR A 18 1.95 -17.99 -19.68
CA THR A 18 2.39 -19.37 -19.41
C THR A 18 1.90 -19.85 -18.04
N GLY A 19 1.91 -18.99 -17.01
CA GLY A 19 1.37 -19.32 -15.69
C GLY A 19 -0.14 -19.61 -15.70
N TYR A 20 -0.95 -18.84 -16.42
CA TYR A 20 -2.38 -19.07 -16.56
C TYR A 20 -2.69 -20.32 -17.41
N ARG A 21 -1.93 -20.55 -18.49
CA ARG A 21 -2.00 -21.79 -19.29
C ARG A 21 -1.79 -23.03 -18.41
N HIS A 22 -0.78 -23.02 -17.54
CA HIS A 22 -0.52 -24.09 -16.58
C HIS A 22 -1.62 -24.27 -15.51
N MET A 23 -2.47 -23.25 -15.26
CA MET A 23 -3.66 -23.39 -14.42
C MET A 23 -4.87 -23.97 -15.17
N GLY A 24 -4.73 -24.26 -16.47
CA GLY A 24 -5.78 -24.75 -17.34
C GLY A 24 -6.61 -23.65 -18.00
N TYR A 25 -6.14 -22.40 -18.02
CA TYR A 25 -6.87 -21.30 -18.66
C TYR A 25 -6.41 -21.07 -20.10
N SER A 26 -7.36 -20.88 -21.01
CA SER A 26 -7.04 -20.44 -22.37
C SER A 26 -6.78 -18.93 -22.39
N VAL A 27 -5.62 -18.55 -22.91
CA VAL A 27 -5.09 -17.17 -22.92
C VAL A 27 -4.91 -16.63 -24.32
N ILE A 28 -5.09 -15.33 -24.48
CA ILE A 28 -4.92 -14.59 -25.74
C ILE A 28 -4.24 -13.24 -25.48
N PRO A 29 -3.49 -12.68 -26.45
CA PRO A 29 -2.98 -11.34 -26.36
C PRO A 29 -4.09 -10.32 -26.69
N VAL A 30 -4.07 -9.18 -26.01
CA VAL A 30 -4.79 -7.98 -26.40
C VAL A 30 -3.78 -6.87 -26.68
N PHE A 31 -4.16 -5.85 -27.48
CA PHE A 31 -3.21 -4.78 -27.79
C PHE A 31 -2.67 -4.09 -26.53
N GLY A 32 -3.52 -3.87 -25.52
CA GLY A 32 -3.15 -3.04 -24.37
C GLY A 32 -2.65 -1.67 -24.85
N LYS A 33 -1.62 -1.12 -24.21
CA LYS A 33 -1.03 0.17 -24.61
C LYS A 33 -0.31 0.16 -25.97
N SER A 34 -0.13 -0.97 -26.67
CA SER A 34 0.47 -0.94 -28.01
C SER A 34 -0.45 -0.34 -29.07
N ARG A 35 -1.77 -0.23 -28.78
CA ARG A 35 -2.74 0.45 -29.64
C ARG A 35 -3.79 1.21 -28.81
N PRO A 36 -3.57 2.52 -28.53
CA PRO A 36 -4.54 3.36 -27.84
C PRO A 36 -5.91 3.36 -28.52
N GLY A 37 -6.99 3.38 -27.72
CA GLY A 37 -8.37 3.23 -28.19
C GLY A 37 -8.77 1.81 -28.62
N SER A 38 -7.88 0.83 -28.52
CA SER A 38 -8.14 -0.59 -28.80
C SER A 38 -7.53 -1.51 -27.74
N GLU A 39 -7.28 -1.00 -26.53
CA GLU A 39 -6.48 -1.65 -25.49
C GLU A 39 -7.08 -2.99 -25.04
N LYS A 40 -8.42 -3.11 -25.06
CA LYS A 40 -9.16 -4.33 -24.69
C LYS A 40 -9.37 -5.29 -25.87
N VAL A 41 -9.02 -4.92 -27.10
CA VAL A 41 -9.29 -5.73 -28.30
C VAL A 41 -8.23 -6.82 -28.43
N ALA A 42 -8.67 -8.06 -28.67
CA ALA A 42 -7.79 -9.18 -28.97
C ALA A 42 -6.89 -8.89 -30.19
N ALA A 43 -5.59 -9.10 -30.03
CA ALA A 43 -4.60 -8.80 -31.06
C ALA A 43 -4.46 -9.90 -32.13
N VAL A 44 -5.14 -11.03 -31.95
CA VAL A 44 -5.16 -12.20 -32.84
C VAL A 44 -6.61 -12.71 -33.02
N PRO A 45 -6.90 -13.53 -34.05
CA PRO A 45 -8.20 -14.19 -34.25
C PRO A 45 -8.57 -15.14 -33.09
N TRP A 46 -9.12 -14.58 -32.01
CA TRP A 46 -9.16 -15.24 -30.71
C TRP A 46 -10.17 -16.40 -30.59
N LYS A 47 -11.17 -16.49 -31.48
CA LYS A 47 -12.24 -17.50 -31.42
C LYS A 47 -11.70 -18.94 -31.43
N VAL A 48 -10.58 -19.20 -32.12
CA VAL A 48 -9.96 -20.54 -32.16
C VAL A 48 -9.52 -21.01 -30.77
N PHE A 49 -9.16 -20.08 -29.89
CA PHE A 49 -8.73 -20.38 -28.52
C PHE A 49 -9.90 -20.64 -27.55
N GLN A 50 -11.15 -20.61 -28.04
CA GLN A 50 -12.30 -21.15 -27.30
C GLN A 50 -12.35 -22.70 -27.37
N GLN A 51 -11.68 -23.30 -28.35
CA GLN A 51 -11.67 -24.76 -28.59
C GLN A 51 -10.34 -25.41 -28.20
N ARG A 52 -9.23 -24.69 -28.32
CA ARG A 52 -7.89 -25.13 -27.88
C ARG A 52 -7.21 -24.08 -27.01
N GLN A 53 -6.20 -24.47 -26.23
CA GLN A 53 -5.29 -23.51 -25.60
C GLN A 53 -4.20 -23.07 -26.58
N ALA A 54 -3.61 -21.91 -26.30
CA ALA A 54 -2.38 -21.46 -26.95
C ALA A 54 -1.20 -22.39 -26.63
N THR A 55 -0.29 -22.56 -27.59
CA THR A 55 1.01 -23.20 -27.38
C THR A 55 2.01 -22.22 -26.78
N GLU A 56 3.10 -22.72 -26.22
CA GLU A 56 4.15 -21.86 -25.65
C GLU A 56 4.89 -21.07 -26.72
N ASN A 57 5.05 -21.64 -27.92
CA ASN A 57 5.59 -20.94 -29.08
C ASN A 57 4.69 -19.78 -29.54
N GLU A 58 3.37 -19.96 -29.57
CA GLU A 58 2.44 -18.86 -29.88
C GLU A 58 2.53 -17.74 -28.82
N ILE A 59 2.58 -18.10 -27.53
CA ILE A 59 2.74 -17.14 -26.43
C ILE A 59 4.07 -16.36 -26.57
N ASP A 60 5.17 -17.04 -26.91
CA ASP A 60 6.47 -16.38 -27.08
C ASP A 60 6.45 -15.42 -28.29
N GLN A 61 5.91 -15.85 -29.43
CA GLN A 61 5.74 -15.01 -30.63
C GLN A 61 4.92 -13.75 -30.34
N TRP A 62 3.82 -13.85 -29.58
CA TRP A 62 2.95 -12.72 -29.25
C TRP A 62 3.67 -11.57 -28.51
N TYR A 63 4.62 -11.89 -27.64
CA TYR A 63 5.24 -10.91 -26.75
C TYR A 63 6.69 -10.58 -27.13
N ASN A 64 7.46 -11.52 -27.65
CA ASN A 64 8.85 -11.29 -28.10
C ASN A 64 8.93 -10.76 -29.54
N GLN A 65 8.03 -11.19 -30.44
CA GLN A 65 8.06 -10.78 -31.86
C GLN A 65 7.05 -9.66 -32.14
N ASN A 66 5.79 -9.87 -31.76
CA ASN A 66 4.70 -8.91 -32.04
C ASN A 66 4.53 -7.81 -30.98
N ALA A 67 5.27 -7.89 -29.87
CA ALA A 67 5.32 -6.89 -28.80
C ALA A 67 3.95 -6.40 -28.28
N PHE A 68 2.94 -7.29 -28.21
CA PHE A 68 1.63 -6.95 -27.66
C PHE A 68 1.72 -6.59 -26.17
N ALA A 69 0.97 -5.57 -25.72
CA ALA A 69 1.12 -4.99 -24.38
C ALA A 69 0.00 -5.40 -23.40
N GLY A 70 -0.74 -6.47 -23.69
CA GLY A 70 -1.77 -6.97 -22.81
C GLY A 70 -2.16 -8.44 -23.02
N LEU A 71 -2.82 -8.98 -22.01
CA LEU A 71 -3.15 -10.39 -21.83
C LEU A 71 -4.61 -10.52 -21.35
N ALA A 72 -5.36 -11.41 -21.99
CA ALA A 72 -6.71 -11.78 -21.60
C ALA A 72 -6.88 -13.29 -21.43
N ILE A 73 -7.88 -13.67 -20.65
CA ILE A 73 -8.30 -15.06 -20.43
C ILE A 73 -9.68 -15.25 -21.06
N ILE A 74 -9.84 -16.30 -21.86
CA ILE A 74 -11.13 -16.73 -22.40
C ILE A 74 -11.92 -17.37 -21.27
N THR A 75 -13.15 -16.92 -21.05
CA THR A 75 -14.08 -17.44 -20.06
C THR A 75 -14.91 -18.60 -20.63
N GLY A 76 -15.63 -19.31 -19.77
CA GLY A 76 -16.38 -20.52 -20.12
C GLY A 76 -15.61 -21.82 -19.88
N ARG A 77 -16.09 -22.90 -20.48
CA ARG A 77 -15.68 -24.29 -20.23
C ARG A 77 -14.22 -24.58 -20.53
N ILE A 78 -13.64 -23.95 -21.56
CA ILE A 78 -12.22 -24.14 -21.94
C ILE A 78 -11.24 -23.75 -20.82
N SER A 79 -11.63 -22.80 -19.96
CA SER A 79 -10.88 -22.38 -18.77
C SER A 79 -11.52 -22.83 -17.46
N GLY A 80 -12.75 -23.37 -17.50
CA GLY A 80 -13.58 -23.62 -16.32
C GLY A 80 -13.87 -22.35 -15.51
N LEU A 81 -14.00 -21.18 -16.16
CA LEU A 81 -14.11 -19.87 -15.51
C LEU A 81 -15.40 -19.13 -15.86
N VAL A 82 -15.99 -18.46 -14.88
CA VAL A 82 -17.01 -17.42 -15.08
C VAL A 82 -16.56 -16.17 -14.34
N VAL A 83 -16.76 -15.00 -14.92
CA VAL A 83 -16.31 -13.73 -14.33
C VAL A 83 -17.47 -12.74 -14.27
N LEU A 84 -17.72 -12.20 -13.08
CA LEU A 84 -18.68 -11.13 -12.87
C LEU A 84 -17.93 -9.80 -12.90
N ASP A 85 -18.09 -9.07 -14.00
CA ASP A 85 -17.40 -7.83 -14.34
C ASP A 85 -18.30 -6.63 -14.01
N PHE A 86 -17.97 -5.90 -12.94
CA PHE A 86 -18.73 -4.71 -12.54
C PHE A 86 -18.19 -3.46 -13.23
N ASP A 87 -19.07 -2.74 -13.92
CA ASP A 87 -18.77 -1.44 -14.50
C ASP A 87 -19.45 -0.27 -13.74
N ASP A 88 -20.34 -0.56 -12.79
CA ASP A 88 -20.93 0.40 -11.84
C ASP A 88 -20.54 0.13 -10.36
N GLU A 89 -20.23 1.21 -9.62
CA GLU A 89 -19.81 1.11 -8.21
C GLU A 89 -20.97 0.76 -7.26
N VAL A 90 -22.16 1.29 -7.51
CA VAL A 90 -23.35 1.03 -6.67
C VAL A 90 -23.76 -0.43 -6.77
N MET A 91 -23.68 -1.01 -7.97
CA MET A 91 -23.96 -2.44 -8.20
C MET A 91 -22.90 -3.33 -7.57
N ALA A 92 -21.62 -2.99 -7.67
CA ALA A 92 -20.55 -3.72 -6.97
C ALA A 92 -20.76 -3.69 -5.43
N GLN A 93 -21.11 -2.53 -4.87
CA GLN A 93 -21.43 -2.39 -3.44
C GLN A 93 -22.75 -3.09 -3.05
N ALA A 94 -23.73 -3.18 -3.94
CA ALA A 94 -24.98 -3.92 -3.70
C ALA A 94 -24.73 -5.44 -3.68
N PHE A 95 -23.99 -5.96 -4.66
CA PHE A 95 -23.56 -7.36 -4.72
C PHE A 95 -22.74 -7.72 -3.48
N ALA A 96 -21.77 -6.90 -3.10
CA ALA A 96 -20.94 -7.12 -1.92
C ALA A 96 -21.71 -7.14 -0.59
N ARG A 97 -22.84 -6.43 -0.50
CA ARG A 97 -23.73 -6.46 0.68
C ARG A 97 -24.69 -7.65 0.66
N GLN A 98 -25.26 -8.00 -0.49
CA GLN A 98 -26.23 -9.09 -0.61
C GLN A 98 -25.57 -10.48 -0.60
N LEU A 99 -24.41 -10.62 -1.26
CA LEU A 99 -23.70 -11.88 -1.49
C LEU A 99 -22.22 -11.76 -1.06
N PRO A 100 -21.93 -11.40 0.20
CA PRO A 100 -20.57 -11.11 0.67
C PRO A 100 -19.62 -12.31 0.55
N HIS A 101 -20.12 -13.54 0.60
CA HIS A 101 -19.30 -14.76 0.45
C HIS A 101 -18.74 -14.90 -0.97
N LEU A 102 -19.48 -14.46 -2.00
CA LEU A 102 -19.03 -14.53 -3.38
C LEU A 102 -17.92 -13.51 -3.69
N THR A 103 -17.86 -12.39 -2.96
CA THR A 103 -16.74 -11.43 -3.08
C THR A 103 -15.41 -11.99 -2.58
N GLN A 104 -15.38 -13.14 -1.89
CA GLN A 104 -14.17 -13.75 -1.33
C GLN A 104 -13.40 -14.59 -2.35
N THR A 105 -13.50 -14.26 -3.64
CA THR A 105 -12.91 -14.99 -4.76
C THR A 105 -11.75 -14.25 -5.43
N ARG A 106 -11.02 -14.88 -6.36
CA ARG A 106 -9.96 -14.20 -7.14
C ARG A 106 -10.53 -12.95 -7.79
N THR A 107 -9.94 -11.78 -7.50
CA THR A 107 -10.46 -10.48 -7.93
C THR A 107 -9.38 -9.69 -8.65
N ILE A 108 -9.68 -9.24 -9.88
CA ILE A 108 -8.88 -8.27 -10.64
C ILE A 108 -9.61 -6.93 -10.58
N ARG A 109 -8.89 -5.84 -10.30
CA ARG A 109 -9.44 -4.49 -10.32
C ARG A 109 -9.22 -3.84 -11.68
N SER A 110 -10.27 -3.26 -12.25
CA SER A 110 -10.23 -2.60 -13.56
C SER A 110 -9.49 -1.26 -13.52
N GLY A 111 -8.78 -0.94 -14.61
CA GLY A 111 -7.88 0.22 -14.63
C GLY A 111 -8.56 1.58 -14.76
N SER A 112 -9.66 1.67 -15.51
CA SER A 112 -10.33 2.93 -15.81
C SER A 112 -11.34 3.37 -14.74
N ARG A 113 -11.94 2.43 -13.99
CA ARG A 113 -12.96 2.72 -12.96
C ARG A 113 -12.60 2.19 -11.57
N GLY A 114 -11.56 1.35 -11.43
CA GLY A 114 -11.18 0.78 -10.13
C GLY A 114 -12.16 -0.27 -9.60
N LEU A 115 -12.98 -0.86 -10.46
CA LEU A 115 -14.07 -1.77 -10.07
C LEU A 115 -13.67 -3.26 -10.14
N PRO A 116 -14.31 -4.14 -9.35
CA PRO A 116 -13.92 -5.53 -9.24
C PRO A 116 -14.47 -6.41 -10.37
N HIS A 117 -13.58 -7.20 -10.96
CA HIS A 117 -13.92 -8.40 -11.74
C HIS A 117 -13.77 -9.61 -10.80
N TYR A 118 -14.87 -10.23 -10.40
CA TYR A 118 -14.85 -11.42 -9.55
C TYR A 118 -14.79 -12.69 -10.42
N TYR A 119 -13.69 -13.43 -10.34
CA TYR A 119 -13.49 -14.66 -11.07
C TYR A 119 -13.98 -15.84 -10.24
N TYR A 120 -14.73 -16.75 -10.84
CA TYR A 120 -15.23 -17.97 -10.22
C TYR A 120 -14.89 -19.20 -11.06
N ARG A 121 -14.79 -20.36 -10.41
CA ARG A 121 -14.61 -21.64 -11.10
C ARG A 121 -15.98 -22.28 -11.34
N MET A 122 -16.22 -22.67 -12.59
CA MET A 122 -17.47 -23.31 -13.03
C MET A 122 -17.38 -24.83 -12.85
N PRO A 123 -18.38 -25.49 -12.25
CA PRO A 123 -18.46 -26.94 -12.24
C PRO A 123 -18.61 -27.50 -13.66
N ALA A 124 -17.83 -28.53 -14.02
CA ALA A 124 -17.79 -29.07 -15.38
C ALA A 124 -19.12 -29.64 -15.93
N HIS A 125 -20.10 -29.88 -15.05
CA HIS A 125 -21.44 -30.38 -15.40
C HIS A 125 -22.49 -29.27 -15.55
N LEU A 126 -22.13 -27.99 -15.34
CA LEU A 126 -23.02 -26.85 -15.49
C LEU A 126 -22.59 -25.99 -16.67
N ASN A 127 -23.58 -25.37 -17.33
CA ASN A 127 -23.37 -24.46 -18.43
C ASN A 127 -23.98 -23.11 -18.05
N ILE A 128 -23.14 -22.07 -17.91
CA ILE A 128 -23.59 -20.73 -17.53
C ILE A 128 -23.51 -19.84 -18.77
N GLY A 129 -24.63 -19.24 -19.16
CA GLY A 129 -24.69 -18.31 -20.28
C GLY A 129 -24.02 -16.98 -19.94
N THR A 130 -23.39 -16.36 -20.94
CA THR A 130 -22.97 -14.95 -20.82
C THR A 130 -24.23 -14.07 -20.74
N ARG A 131 -24.29 -13.17 -19.76
CA ARG A 131 -25.42 -12.24 -19.56
C ARG A 131 -24.92 -10.82 -19.36
N LYS A 132 -25.53 -9.86 -20.06
CA LYS A 132 -25.33 -8.42 -19.80
C LYS A 132 -26.46 -7.89 -18.93
N CYS A 133 -26.16 -7.06 -17.95
CA CYS A 133 -27.12 -6.38 -17.08
C CYS A 133 -26.67 -4.94 -16.82
N PRO A 134 -27.56 -4.03 -16.40
CA PRO A 134 -27.17 -2.66 -16.04
C PRO A 134 -26.15 -2.67 -14.89
N GLY A 135 -24.95 -2.11 -15.14
CA GLY A 135 -23.88 -2.01 -14.15
C GLY A 135 -23.05 -3.27 -13.91
N VAL A 136 -23.35 -4.39 -14.59
CA VAL A 136 -22.63 -5.67 -14.42
C VAL A 136 -22.79 -6.62 -15.61
N ASP A 137 -21.67 -7.14 -16.11
CA ASP A 137 -21.63 -8.22 -17.13
C ASP A 137 -21.19 -9.55 -16.49
N LEU A 138 -21.97 -10.61 -16.68
CA LEU A 138 -21.58 -11.99 -16.40
C LEU A 138 -20.89 -12.57 -17.65
N GLN A 139 -19.56 -12.58 -17.67
CA GLN A 139 -18.74 -13.15 -18.74
C GLN A 139 -18.54 -14.65 -18.51
N ALA A 140 -19.17 -15.48 -19.33
CA ALA A 140 -19.07 -16.94 -19.29
C ALA A 140 -18.68 -17.47 -20.69
N GLU A 141 -19.48 -18.33 -21.30
CA GLU A 141 -19.15 -18.88 -22.63
C GLU A 141 -19.06 -17.80 -23.73
N GLY A 142 -18.14 -18.01 -24.68
CA GLY A 142 -17.98 -17.16 -25.85
C GLY A 142 -17.44 -15.76 -25.55
N ARG A 143 -16.74 -15.56 -24.42
CA ARG A 143 -16.20 -14.27 -23.97
C ARG A 143 -14.75 -14.37 -23.47
N TYR A 144 -14.14 -13.22 -23.24
CA TYR A 144 -12.84 -13.10 -22.60
C TYR A 144 -12.80 -11.88 -21.69
N VAL A 145 -11.89 -11.88 -20.72
CA VAL A 145 -11.63 -10.77 -19.81
C VAL A 145 -10.14 -10.43 -19.81
N VAL A 146 -9.82 -9.13 -19.84
CA VAL A 146 -8.44 -8.66 -19.70
C VAL A 146 -7.99 -8.85 -18.25
N THR A 147 -6.73 -9.26 -18.05
CA THR A 147 -6.22 -9.67 -16.73
C THR A 147 -4.85 -9.07 -16.42
N SER A 148 -4.47 -9.08 -15.14
CA SER A 148 -3.12 -8.73 -14.68
C SER A 148 -2.09 -9.72 -15.26
N PRO A 149 -0.91 -9.26 -15.74
CA PRO A 149 -0.29 -7.95 -15.50
C PRO A 149 -0.50 -6.91 -16.63
N THR A 150 -1.59 -6.98 -17.40
CA THR A 150 -1.92 -5.92 -18.37
C THR A 150 -2.06 -4.57 -17.67
N ASP A 151 -1.53 -3.51 -18.25
CA ASP A 151 -1.62 -2.16 -17.71
C ASP A 151 -3.07 -1.76 -17.39
N GLY A 152 -3.26 -1.24 -16.17
CA GLY A 152 -4.58 -0.94 -15.59
C GLY A 152 -5.22 -2.11 -14.83
N TYR A 153 -4.93 -3.37 -15.17
CA TYR A 153 -5.54 -4.53 -14.52
C TYR A 153 -4.65 -5.05 -13.38
N THR A 154 -5.08 -4.78 -12.15
CA THR A 154 -4.31 -5.09 -10.94
C THR A 154 -4.93 -6.25 -10.15
N LEU A 155 -4.10 -7.18 -9.67
CA LEU A 155 -4.56 -8.29 -8.85
C LEU A 155 -4.84 -7.82 -7.41
N GLU A 156 -6.10 -7.60 -7.08
CA GLU A 156 -6.53 -7.20 -5.73
C GLU A 156 -6.57 -8.40 -4.78
N ARG A 157 -7.17 -9.51 -5.23
CA ARG A 157 -7.27 -10.76 -4.45
C ARG A 157 -6.72 -11.92 -5.26
N GLY A 158 -5.53 -12.38 -4.86
CA GLY A 158 -4.87 -13.57 -5.41
C GLY A 158 -5.50 -14.89 -4.96
N GLY A 159 -4.99 -15.99 -5.52
CA GLY A 159 -5.44 -17.36 -5.25
C GLY A 159 -6.21 -17.98 -6.41
N GLN A 160 -6.75 -19.18 -6.15
CA GLN A 160 -7.66 -19.89 -7.03
C GLN A 160 -9.08 -19.29 -6.90
N PRO A 161 -9.84 -19.15 -8.00
CA PRO A 161 -11.25 -18.79 -7.98
C PRO A 161 -12.10 -19.73 -7.11
N LEU A 162 -13.07 -19.18 -6.40
CA LEU A 162 -14.10 -19.90 -5.67
C LEU A 162 -14.91 -20.77 -6.64
N MET A 163 -15.09 -22.05 -6.30
CA MET A 163 -15.98 -22.94 -7.05
C MET A 163 -17.43 -22.57 -6.75
N LEU A 164 -18.22 -22.24 -7.78
CA LEU A 164 -19.64 -21.98 -7.61
C LEU A 164 -20.39 -23.28 -7.31
N THR A 165 -21.24 -23.27 -6.29
CA THR A 165 -22.29 -24.28 -6.15
C THR A 165 -23.52 -23.91 -6.98
N LYS A 166 -24.45 -24.85 -7.16
CA LYS A 166 -25.75 -24.54 -7.80
C LYS A 166 -26.53 -23.46 -7.03
N ALA A 167 -26.40 -23.40 -5.70
CA ALA A 167 -27.02 -22.36 -4.90
C ALA A 167 -26.38 -20.97 -5.15
N ASP A 168 -25.05 -20.91 -5.33
CA ASP A 168 -24.36 -19.66 -5.66
C ASP A 168 -24.73 -19.15 -7.05
N ILE A 169 -24.88 -20.05 -8.03
CA ILE A 169 -25.33 -19.71 -9.39
C ILE A 169 -26.74 -19.12 -9.32
N ASN A 170 -27.69 -19.83 -8.68
CA ASN A 170 -29.05 -19.33 -8.48
C ASN A 170 -29.07 -17.98 -7.71
N ALA A 171 -28.12 -17.74 -6.80
CA ALA A 171 -28.02 -16.49 -6.07
C ALA A 171 -27.47 -15.33 -6.93
N ILE A 172 -26.48 -15.60 -7.79
CA ILE A 172 -25.98 -14.64 -8.80
C ILE A 172 -27.09 -14.34 -9.81
N GLU A 173 -27.73 -15.38 -10.38
CA GLU A 173 -28.83 -15.24 -11.33
C GLU A 173 -29.98 -14.46 -10.70
N GLY A 174 -30.43 -14.81 -9.49
CA GLY A 174 -31.45 -14.05 -8.77
C GLY A 174 -31.05 -12.62 -8.43
N PHE A 175 -29.77 -12.31 -8.25
CA PHE A 175 -29.29 -10.92 -8.13
C PHE A 175 -29.41 -10.18 -9.48
N LEU A 176 -28.97 -10.79 -10.58
CA LEU A 176 -29.09 -10.23 -11.94
C LEU A 176 -30.56 -10.08 -12.37
N ASP A 177 -31.42 -11.03 -11.98
CA ASP A 177 -32.87 -10.98 -12.19
C ASP A 177 -33.49 -9.85 -11.39
N ARG A 178 -33.09 -9.62 -10.13
CA ARG A 178 -33.53 -8.43 -9.38
C ARG A 178 -33.03 -7.13 -9.99
N LEU A 179 -31.87 -7.09 -10.66
CA LEU A 179 -31.45 -5.89 -11.39
C LEU A 179 -32.36 -5.64 -12.59
N VAL A 180 -32.70 -6.67 -13.37
CA VAL A 180 -33.64 -6.57 -14.50
C VAL A 180 -35.08 -6.26 -14.03
N ALA A 181 -35.53 -6.88 -12.93
CA ALA A 181 -36.86 -6.73 -12.35
C ALA A 181 -37.01 -5.55 -11.37
N SER A 182 -35.91 -4.84 -11.03
CA SER A 182 -36.00 -3.51 -10.38
C SER A 182 -36.42 -2.40 -11.34
N VAL A 183 -36.77 -2.79 -12.58
CA VAL A 183 -37.58 -2.03 -13.53
C VAL A 183 -38.92 -2.78 -13.67
N PRO A 184 -39.89 -2.61 -12.75
CA PRO A 184 -41.06 -1.78 -13.11
C PRO A 184 -41.85 -1.14 -11.94
N ALA A 185 -42.91 -0.41 -12.33
CA ALA A 185 -44.22 -0.23 -11.67
C ALA A 185 -44.35 0.30 -10.21
N SER A 186 -45.23 1.30 -10.10
CA SER A 186 -45.73 2.05 -8.94
C SER A 186 -46.37 1.26 -7.79
N GLN A 187 -46.55 1.96 -6.65
CA GLN A 187 -47.45 1.76 -5.47
C GLN A 187 -46.69 1.70 -4.10
N PRO A 188 -47.26 2.15 -2.96
CA PRO A 188 -46.60 3.14 -2.11
C PRO A 188 -46.39 2.74 -0.63
N GLU A 189 -45.74 3.64 0.13
CA GLU A 189 -45.39 3.49 1.56
C GLU A 189 -46.55 3.67 2.55
N PRO A 190 -46.36 3.24 3.80
CA PRO A 190 -46.84 3.95 4.99
C PRO A 190 -45.71 4.61 5.80
N SER A 191 -45.98 5.84 6.24
CA SER A 191 -45.07 6.80 6.89
C SER A 191 -44.54 6.41 8.27
N LEU A 192 -43.38 6.97 8.65
CA LEU A 192 -42.89 7.03 10.03
C LEU A 192 -42.61 8.49 10.43
N GLN A 193 -43.18 8.92 11.55
CA GLN A 193 -43.17 10.32 11.99
C GLN A 193 -41.80 10.78 12.55
N SER A 194 -41.55 12.07 12.40
CA SER A 194 -40.29 12.76 12.72
C SER A 194 -40.11 13.07 14.20
N ILE A 195 -38.90 12.82 14.72
CA ILE A 195 -38.32 13.63 15.82
C ILE A 195 -36.83 13.88 15.51
N THR A 196 -36.51 15.09 15.04
CA THR A 196 -35.18 15.69 15.19
C THR A 196 -35.32 17.21 15.26
N ASN A 197 -35.20 17.77 16.46
CA ASN A 197 -34.64 19.11 16.60
C ASN A 197 -33.12 18.94 16.71
N ASP A 198 -32.37 19.56 15.81
CA ASP A 198 -31.36 20.52 16.25
C ASP A 198 -30.92 21.41 15.08
N ILE A 199 -30.66 22.67 15.41
CA ILE A 199 -30.59 23.76 14.45
C ILE A 199 -29.18 23.91 13.89
N THR A 200 -29.06 23.96 12.57
CA THR A 200 -27.94 24.60 11.88
C THR A 200 -28.50 25.19 10.59
N GLU A 201 -28.39 26.50 10.40
CA GLU A 201 -29.11 27.20 9.34
C GLU A 201 -28.84 26.60 7.95
N PRO A 202 -29.90 26.29 7.17
CA PRO A 202 -29.73 25.74 5.85
C PRO A 202 -29.08 26.79 4.94
N ILE A 203 -28.05 26.41 4.20
CA ILE A 203 -27.64 27.21 3.04
C ILE A 203 -28.75 27.04 2.01
N THR A 204 -29.63 28.03 1.95
CA THR A 204 -30.66 28.19 0.92
C THR A 204 -29.99 28.44 -0.44
N ILE A 205 -29.62 27.35 -1.12
CA ILE A 205 -29.31 27.38 -2.54
C ILE A 205 -30.57 27.87 -3.27
N SER A 206 -30.46 28.89 -4.13
CA SER A 206 -31.62 29.39 -4.87
C SER A 206 -32.17 28.33 -5.84
N PRO A 207 -33.48 28.32 -6.14
CA PRO A 207 -34.03 27.52 -7.23
C PRO A 207 -33.33 27.77 -8.56
N ASP A 208 -32.84 28.99 -8.80
CA ASP A 208 -32.10 29.35 -10.02
C ASP A 208 -30.67 28.81 -10.00
N ASP A 209 -29.96 28.89 -8.86
CA ASP A 209 -28.63 28.27 -8.71
C ASP A 209 -28.69 26.75 -8.98
N LEU A 210 -29.76 26.07 -8.57
CA LEU A 210 -29.97 24.65 -8.85
C LEU A 210 -30.19 24.37 -10.34
N ARG A 211 -30.89 25.26 -11.06
CA ARG A 211 -31.10 25.15 -12.52
C ARG A 211 -29.79 25.33 -13.27
N ASP A 212 -29.04 26.38 -12.97
CA ASP A 212 -27.75 26.68 -13.61
C ASP A 212 -26.71 25.60 -13.33
N LEU A 213 -26.66 25.11 -12.09
CA LEU A 213 -25.79 24.01 -11.70
C LEU A 213 -26.13 22.70 -12.42
N TYR A 214 -27.40 22.42 -12.69
CA TYR A 214 -27.77 21.29 -13.53
C TYR A 214 -27.29 21.50 -14.98
N VAL A 215 -27.50 22.69 -15.57
CA VAL A 215 -27.13 22.96 -16.97
C VAL A 215 -25.62 22.81 -17.18
N ASP A 216 -24.80 23.38 -16.30
CA ASP A 216 -23.33 23.21 -16.35
C ASP A 216 -22.92 21.73 -16.26
N ARG A 217 -23.51 20.99 -15.32
CA ARG A 217 -23.22 19.55 -15.17
C ARG A 217 -23.68 18.74 -16.36
N ALA A 218 -24.83 19.04 -16.95
CA ALA A 218 -25.38 18.29 -18.08
C ALA A 218 -24.42 18.34 -19.28
N GLY A 219 -23.78 19.48 -19.52
CA GLY A 219 -22.73 19.63 -20.54
C GLY A 219 -21.43 18.87 -20.25
N ARG A 220 -21.07 18.67 -18.97
CA ARG A 220 -19.78 18.05 -18.57
C ARG A 220 -19.80 16.55 -18.33
N MET A 221 -20.89 16.02 -17.74
CA MET A 221 -20.96 14.63 -17.25
C MET A 221 -22.16 13.82 -17.75
N GLY A 222 -22.94 14.41 -18.66
CA GLY A 222 -24.13 13.81 -19.26
C GLY A 222 -25.41 14.04 -18.45
N ARG A 223 -26.54 14.13 -19.17
CA ARG A 223 -27.88 14.51 -18.69
C ARG A 223 -28.29 13.81 -17.37
N ASN A 224 -28.13 12.50 -17.31
CA ASN A 224 -28.68 11.69 -16.21
C ASN A 224 -27.80 11.74 -14.95
N ASN A 225 -26.47 11.78 -15.11
CA ASN A 225 -25.53 11.99 -14.00
C ASN A 225 -25.71 13.40 -13.40
N ALA A 226 -25.88 14.40 -14.26
CA ALA A 226 -26.16 15.78 -13.86
C ALA A 226 -27.46 15.89 -13.04
N LEU A 227 -28.52 15.19 -13.46
CA LEU A 227 -29.78 15.12 -12.72
C LEU A 227 -29.58 14.52 -11.34
N PHE A 228 -28.94 13.35 -11.27
CA PHE A 228 -28.73 12.64 -10.00
C PHE A 228 -27.90 13.46 -9.00
N GLN A 229 -26.79 14.05 -9.44
CA GLN A 229 -25.93 14.87 -8.57
C GLN A 229 -26.62 16.15 -8.10
N THR A 230 -27.37 16.82 -8.98
CA THR A 230 -28.07 18.07 -8.63
C THR A 230 -29.26 17.81 -7.72
N THR A 231 -29.96 16.69 -7.92
CA THR A 231 -31.03 16.25 -7.01
C THR A 231 -30.49 15.91 -5.61
N MET A 232 -29.37 15.18 -5.52
CA MET A 232 -28.73 14.94 -4.21
C MET A 232 -28.35 16.24 -3.51
N GLN A 233 -27.93 17.27 -4.25
CA GLN A 233 -27.56 18.56 -3.70
C GLN A 233 -28.78 19.40 -3.28
N ALA A 234 -29.90 19.32 -4.01
CA ALA A 234 -31.17 19.88 -3.57
C ALA A 234 -31.64 19.24 -2.26
N ARG A 235 -31.65 17.90 -2.17
CA ARG A 235 -31.97 17.15 -0.94
C ARG A 235 -31.07 17.55 0.23
N ASP A 236 -29.76 17.63 0.01
CA ASP A 236 -28.80 17.99 1.06
C ASP A 236 -28.88 19.48 1.46
N ALA A 237 -29.54 20.33 0.65
CA ALA A 237 -29.87 21.72 0.95
C ALA A 237 -31.27 21.88 1.58
N GLY A 238 -31.99 20.79 1.85
CA GLY A 238 -33.31 20.81 2.51
C GLY A 238 -34.52 20.90 1.58
N TYR A 239 -34.34 20.82 0.26
CA TYR A 239 -35.49 20.70 -0.65
C TYR A 239 -36.18 19.36 -0.46
N ASP A 240 -37.50 19.36 -0.51
CA ASP A 240 -38.31 18.15 -0.58
C ASP A 240 -38.31 17.54 -1.99
N GLN A 241 -38.77 16.28 -2.11
CA GLN A 241 -38.78 15.59 -3.38
C GLN A 241 -39.74 16.23 -4.40
N ALA A 242 -40.83 16.87 -3.96
CA ALA A 242 -41.78 17.51 -4.87
C ALA A 242 -41.20 18.79 -5.49
N SER A 243 -40.63 19.70 -4.69
CA SER A 243 -39.99 20.91 -5.21
C SER A 243 -38.80 20.58 -6.13
N ALA A 244 -37.94 19.64 -5.72
CA ALA A 244 -36.83 19.20 -6.58
C ALA A 244 -37.31 18.59 -7.91
N SER A 245 -38.44 17.87 -7.90
CA SER A 245 -39.09 17.36 -9.11
C SER A 245 -39.59 18.50 -10.00
N GLN A 246 -40.33 19.46 -9.44
CA GLN A 246 -40.88 20.59 -10.20
C GLN A 246 -39.79 21.47 -10.84
N LEU A 247 -38.66 21.66 -10.15
CA LEU A 247 -37.55 22.47 -10.66
C LEU A 247 -36.74 21.76 -11.77
N LEU A 248 -36.50 20.45 -11.64
CA LEU A 248 -35.55 19.74 -12.49
C LEU A 248 -36.17 18.91 -13.62
N LEU A 249 -37.44 18.47 -13.53
CA LEU A 249 -38.06 17.61 -14.55
C LEU A 249 -38.21 18.31 -15.91
N ASP A 250 -38.84 19.48 -15.93
CA ASP A 250 -39.10 20.24 -17.16
C ASP A 250 -37.81 20.73 -17.83
N LEU A 251 -36.81 21.04 -17.01
CA LEU A 251 -35.50 21.47 -17.47
C LEU A 251 -34.72 20.27 -18.05
N HIS A 252 -34.73 19.12 -17.38
CA HIS A 252 -34.14 17.87 -17.90
C HIS A 252 -34.75 17.43 -19.23
N ALA A 253 -36.06 17.61 -19.41
CA ALA A 253 -36.73 17.28 -20.67
C ALA A 253 -36.30 18.18 -21.86
N LYS A 254 -35.87 19.42 -21.60
CA LYS A 254 -35.46 20.41 -22.61
C LYS A 254 -33.97 20.36 -22.98
N VAL A 255 -33.11 19.96 -22.05
CA VAL A 255 -31.64 20.01 -22.22
C VAL A 255 -31.08 18.82 -23.01
N LEU A 256 -30.24 19.12 -24.02
CA LEU A 256 -29.46 18.15 -24.82
C LEU A 256 -30.30 17.02 -25.45
N CYS A 257 -31.30 17.39 -26.26
CA CYS A 257 -32.16 16.45 -26.96
C CYS A 257 -31.44 15.73 -28.12
N GLN A 258 -31.43 14.39 -28.11
CA GLN A 258 -31.18 13.57 -29.30
C GLN A 258 -32.48 13.45 -30.13
N PRO A 259 -32.45 13.50 -31.48
CA PRO A 259 -33.68 13.48 -32.30
C PRO A 259 -34.55 12.22 -32.18
N SER A 260 -33.97 11.10 -31.73
CA SER A 260 -34.60 9.77 -31.69
C SER A 260 -35.31 9.42 -30.37
N GLU A 261 -35.23 10.26 -29.34
CA GLU A 261 -35.65 9.92 -27.98
C GLU A 261 -37.01 10.54 -27.59
N ARG A 262 -37.99 9.71 -27.22
CA ARG A 262 -39.37 10.16 -27.01
C ARG A 262 -39.49 10.99 -25.71
N PRO A 263 -40.20 12.14 -25.71
CA PRO A 263 -40.35 12.97 -24.51
C PRO A 263 -40.89 12.22 -23.29
N LYS A 264 -41.85 11.30 -23.48
CA LYS A 264 -42.45 10.51 -22.38
C LYS A 264 -41.44 9.61 -21.66
N GLU A 265 -40.46 9.07 -22.39
CA GLU A 265 -39.41 8.20 -21.83
C GLU A 265 -38.43 9.02 -20.97
N ARG A 266 -38.08 10.23 -21.43
CA ARG A 266 -37.24 11.19 -20.68
C ARG A 266 -37.85 11.60 -19.34
N PHE A 267 -39.13 11.96 -19.29
CA PHE A 267 -39.80 12.30 -18.03
C PHE A 267 -39.88 11.10 -17.06
N ALA A 268 -40.06 9.88 -17.57
CA ALA A 268 -40.09 8.67 -16.76
C ALA A 268 -38.70 8.31 -16.20
N GLU A 269 -37.64 8.46 -17.00
CA GLU A 269 -36.25 8.32 -16.55
C GLU A 269 -35.92 9.36 -15.46
N ALA A 270 -36.23 10.64 -15.72
CA ALA A 270 -35.94 11.73 -14.81
C ALA A 270 -36.61 11.55 -13.44
N ARG A 271 -37.91 11.17 -13.42
CA ARG A 271 -38.63 10.86 -12.18
C ARG A 271 -37.97 9.73 -11.40
N LYS A 272 -37.54 8.64 -12.07
CA LYS A 272 -36.82 7.54 -11.41
C LYS A 272 -35.49 8.00 -10.81
N THR A 273 -34.72 8.82 -11.53
CA THR A 273 -33.46 9.39 -11.04
C THR A 273 -33.65 10.27 -9.81
N ILE A 274 -34.70 11.10 -9.80
CA ILE A 274 -35.01 11.98 -8.66
C ILE A 274 -35.43 11.15 -7.44
N THR A 275 -36.37 10.22 -7.60
CA THR A 275 -36.79 9.29 -6.53
C THR A 275 -35.61 8.49 -5.96
N SER A 276 -34.71 8.01 -6.82
CA SER A 276 -33.49 7.31 -6.41
C SER A 276 -32.58 8.18 -5.53
N ALA A 277 -32.42 9.47 -5.86
CA ALA A 277 -31.63 10.39 -5.05
C ALA A 277 -32.24 10.65 -3.65
N TYR A 278 -33.58 10.68 -3.54
CA TYR A 278 -34.29 10.85 -2.27
C TYR A 278 -34.46 9.57 -1.43
N SER A 279 -34.19 8.38 -2.00
CA SER A 279 -34.24 7.08 -1.29
C SER A 279 -33.29 6.91 -0.09
N ARG A 280 -32.45 7.92 0.19
CA ARG A 280 -31.53 7.97 1.33
C ARG A 280 -31.65 9.33 2.00
N PRO A 281 -31.51 9.40 3.34
CA PRO A 281 -31.55 10.67 4.06
C PRO A 281 -30.45 11.63 3.58
N ALA A 282 -30.64 12.92 3.85
CA ALA A 282 -29.64 13.95 3.60
C ALA A 282 -28.29 13.56 4.21
N ARG A 283 -27.20 13.82 3.49
CA ARG A 283 -25.86 13.50 3.99
C ARG A 283 -25.56 14.39 5.19
N LYS A 284 -25.29 13.80 6.36
CA LYS A 284 -24.66 14.54 7.47
C LYS A 284 -23.42 15.23 6.92
N ARG A 285 -23.35 16.56 7.05
CA ARG A 285 -22.14 17.32 6.73
C ARG A 285 -21.02 16.75 7.58
N THR A 286 -20.05 16.10 6.94
CA THR A 286 -18.77 15.82 7.59
C THR A 286 -18.16 17.16 7.97
N GLU A 287 -17.88 17.33 9.26
CA GLU A 287 -17.06 18.44 9.75
C GLU A 287 -15.83 18.58 8.85
N THR A 288 -15.62 19.77 8.30
CA THR A 288 -14.47 20.03 7.43
C THR A 288 -13.22 20.17 8.30
N HIS A 289 -12.67 19.04 8.74
CA HIS A 289 -11.40 19.01 9.47
C HIS A 289 -10.33 19.77 8.66
N HIS A 290 -9.64 20.71 9.32
CA HIS A 290 -8.75 21.69 8.70
C HIS A 290 -7.39 21.09 8.25
N GLY A 291 -7.40 20.06 7.41
CA GLY A 291 -6.19 19.37 6.95
C GLY A 291 -6.27 18.90 5.50
N LEU A 292 -5.17 18.32 5.01
CA LEU A 292 -5.10 17.74 3.68
C LEU A 292 -6.04 16.53 3.53
N PRO A 293 -6.62 16.30 2.33
CA PRO A 293 -7.37 15.08 2.05
C PRO A 293 -6.50 13.84 2.22
N ASN A 294 -7.11 12.73 2.67
CA ASN A 294 -6.38 11.49 2.93
C ASN A 294 -5.66 10.94 1.68
N SER A 295 -6.27 11.11 0.50
CA SER A 295 -5.70 10.78 -0.80
C SER A 295 -4.36 11.51 -1.06
N VAL A 296 -4.33 12.83 -0.83
CA VAL A 296 -3.13 13.67 -0.95
C VAL A 296 -2.06 13.27 0.06
N ARG A 297 -2.46 12.99 1.31
CA ARG A 297 -1.53 12.52 2.36
C ARG A 297 -0.85 11.22 1.98
N GLU A 298 -1.64 10.24 1.53
CA GLU A 298 -1.15 8.92 1.13
C GLU A 298 -0.23 9.03 -0.11
N HIS A 299 -0.61 9.83 -1.12
CA HIS A 299 0.21 10.09 -2.30
C HIS A 299 1.60 10.66 -1.95
N PHE A 300 1.66 11.74 -1.16
CA PHE A 300 2.95 12.32 -0.76
C PHE A 300 3.78 11.41 0.14
N LEU A 301 3.15 10.57 0.97
CA LEU A 301 3.85 9.60 1.81
C LEU A 301 4.46 8.46 0.99
N ALA A 302 3.73 7.92 0.01
CA ALA A 302 4.23 6.89 -0.91
C ALA A 302 5.46 7.36 -1.69
N HIS A 303 5.44 8.60 -2.20
CA HIS A 303 6.57 9.24 -2.90
C HIS A 303 7.68 9.78 -1.97
N GLN A 304 7.70 9.36 -0.70
CA GLN A 304 8.69 9.73 0.32
C GLN A 304 8.76 11.23 0.65
N GLN A 305 7.82 12.05 0.18
CA GLN A 305 7.74 13.50 0.42
C GLN A 305 7.19 13.83 1.83
N THR A 306 7.64 13.09 2.85
CA THR A 306 7.12 13.19 4.23
C THR A 306 7.46 14.51 4.93
N ALA A 307 8.49 15.24 4.45
CA ALA A 307 8.77 16.59 4.92
C ALA A 307 7.72 17.61 4.43
N LEU A 308 7.31 17.50 3.16
CA LEU A 308 6.32 18.36 2.53
C LEU A 308 4.95 18.22 3.19
N VAL A 309 4.42 16.99 3.22
CA VAL A 309 3.06 16.74 3.73
C VAL A 309 2.90 17.20 5.19
N ARG A 310 3.93 17.00 6.04
CA ARG A 310 3.94 17.49 7.43
C ARG A 310 3.95 19.00 7.55
N VAL A 311 4.58 19.71 6.61
CA VAL A 311 4.53 21.19 6.57
C VAL A 311 3.16 21.66 6.10
N LEU A 312 2.62 21.06 5.04
CA LEU A 312 1.30 21.42 4.50
C LEU A 312 0.18 21.18 5.53
N ASP A 313 0.03 19.95 6.06
CA ASP A 313 -0.96 19.66 7.09
C ASP A 313 -0.77 20.54 8.34
N GLY A 314 0.47 20.80 8.77
CA GLY A 314 0.75 21.67 9.91
C GLY A 314 0.32 23.12 9.68
N LEU A 315 0.45 23.63 8.45
CA LEU A 315 -0.02 24.98 8.10
C LEU A 315 -1.55 25.04 8.06
N TYR A 316 -2.23 24.08 7.41
CA TYR A 316 -3.70 24.03 7.38
C TYR A 316 -4.30 23.84 8.78
N ILE A 317 -3.74 22.96 9.61
CA ILE A 317 -4.20 22.71 10.98
C ILE A 317 -3.90 23.92 11.90
N SER A 318 -2.91 24.76 11.56
CA SER A 318 -2.71 26.08 12.19
C SER A 318 -3.70 27.17 11.73
N GLY A 319 -4.70 26.81 10.92
CA GLY A 319 -5.79 27.69 10.46
C GLY A 319 -5.53 28.44 9.15
N LEU A 320 -4.38 28.23 8.50
CA LEU A 320 -4.02 28.90 7.24
C LEU A 320 -4.80 28.33 6.05
N ARG A 321 -5.05 29.16 5.04
CA ARG A 321 -5.84 28.83 3.85
C ARG A 321 -5.01 28.97 2.57
N GLY A 322 -5.45 28.28 1.51
CA GLY A 322 -4.82 28.41 0.19
C GLY A 322 -4.87 29.86 -0.30
N GLY A 323 -3.73 30.38 -0.75
CA GLY A 323 -3.54 31.79 -1.10
C GLY A 323 -2.75 32.61 -0.06
N ASP A 324 -2.64 32.15 1.19
CA ASP A 324 -1.92 32.86 2.24
C ASP A 324 -0.43 33.04 1.89
N VAL A 325 0.08 34.26 2.08
CA VAL A 325 1.47 34.63 1.76
C VAL A 325 2.33 34.59 3.03
N LEU A 326 3.37 33.76 3.00
CA LEU A 326 4.20 33.41 4.14
C LEU A 326 5.70 33.46 3.82
N THR A 327 6.53 33.81 4.79
CA THR A 327 8.00 33.72 4.71
C THR A 327 8.54 32.46 5.37
N GLU A 328 9.78 32.02 5.04
CA GLU A 328 10.46 30.90 5.74
C GLU A 328 10.41 31.08 7.26
N ARG A 329 10.58 32.33 7.72
CA ARG A 329 10.56 32.69 9.14
C ARG A 329 9.19 32.42 9.78
N GLN A 330 8.11 32.94 9.19
CA GLN A 330 6.76 32.75 9.71
C GLN A 330 6.33 31.27 9.72
N ILE A 331 6.67 30.50 8.67
CA ILE A 331 6.40 29.05 8.64
C ILE A 331 7.15 28.33 9.77
N ARG A 332 8.42 28.70 10.01
CA ARG A 332 9.22 28.13 11.10
C ARG A 332 8.74 28.53 12.49
N GLU A 333 8.25 29.75 12.68
CA GLU A 333 7.70 30.22 13.95
C GLU A 333 6.39 29.50 14.27
N ARG A 334 5.46 29.39 13.31
CA ARG A 334 4.20 28.64 13.46
C ARG A 334 4.41 27.15 13.72
N LEU A 335 5.40 26.53 13.07
CA LEU A 335 5.68 25.08 13.19
C LEU A 335 6.82 24.75 14.15
N ALA A 336 7.29 25.69 14.98
CA ALA A 336 8.54 25.56 15.75
C ALA A 336 8.60 24.30 16.64
N ALA A 337 7.49 23.96 17.29
CA ALA A 337 7.37 22.80 18.19
C ALA A 337 7.22 21.45 17.46
N VAL A 338 7.06 21.45 16.12
CA VAL A 338 6.53 20.32 15.35
C VAL A 338 7.41 19.95 14.15
N VAL A 339 7.88 20.95 13.39
CA VAL A 339 8.63 20.73 12.15
C VAL A 339 9.92 21.54 12.13
N GLY A 340 11.04 20.83 12.24
CA GLY A 340 12.37 21.44 12.20
C GLY A 340 12.71 22.11 10.86
N ARG A 341 13.58 23.12 10.90
CA ARG A 341 14.00 23.96 9.75
C ARG A 341 14.35 23.16 8.48
N TYR A 342 15.02 22.02 8.60
CA TYR A 342 15.37 21.19 7.44
C TYR A 342 14.13 20.73 6.66
N SER A 343 13.08 20.28 7.36
CA SER A 343 11.84 19.84 6.71
C SER A 343 11.08 21.01 6.05
N VAL A 344 11.08 22.20 6.67
CA VAL A 344 10.55 23.43 6.04
C VAL A 344 11.31 23.76 4.75
N LEU A 345 12.65 23.73 4.78
CA LEU A 345 13.47 24.00 3.60
C LEU A 345 13.36 22.94 2.50
N GLN A 346 13.00 21.69 2.84
CA GLN A 346 12.67 20.65 1.86
C GLN A 346 11.27 20.88 1.25
N ALA A 347 10.27 21.23 2.07
CA ALA A 347 8.93 21.54 1.60
C ALA A 347 8.89 22.74 0.64
N LEU A 348 9.58 23.84 0.98
CA LEU A 348 9.70 25.05 0.15
C LEU A 348 10.51 24.84 -1.15
N LYS A 349 11.15 23.68 -1.32
CA LYS A 349 11.86 23.27 -2.55
C LYS A 349 11.16 22.16 -3.31
N ALA A 350 10.04 21.64 -2.80
CA ALA A 350 9.33 20.54 -3.42
C ALA A 350 8.61 21.02 -4.68
N THR A 351 8.70 20.20 -5.73
CA THR A 351 8.01 20.39 -7.01
C THR A 351 7.03 19.25 -7.23
N PHE A 352 5.98 19.53 -8.01
CA PHE A 352 5.14 18.50 -8.62
C PHE A 352 5.92 17.75 -9.72
N GLU A 353 5.33 16.69 -10.28
CA GLU A 353 5.93 15.88 -11.34
C GLU A 353 6.14 16.66 -12.65
N ASP A 354 5.34 17.69 -12.90
CA ASP A 354 5.49 18.64 -14.01
C ASP A 354 6.62 19.68 -13.81
N GLY A 355 7.37 19.58 -12.72
CA GLY A 355 8.45 20.51 -12.35
C GLY A 355 7.98 21.83 -11.74
N SER A 356 6.67 22.09 -11.63
CA SER A 356 6.15 23.31 -11.02
C SER A 356 6.32 23.28 -9.49
N ALA A 357 6.65 24.44 -8.90
CA ALA A 357 6.90 24.56 -7.46
C ALA A 357 5.60 24.47 -6.66
N ILE A 358 5.57 23.63 -5.62
CA ILE A 358 4.37 23.42 -4.79
C ILE A 358 4.04 24.68 -3.97
N PHE A 359 5.08 25.37 -3.48
CA PHE A 359 4.96 26.72 -2.92
C PHE A 359 5.35 27.74 -3.99
N ARG A 360 4.35 28.40 -4.61
CA ARG A 360 4.59 29.46 -5.59
C ARG A 360 5.31 30.64 -4.92
N THR A 361 6.37 31.15 -5.52
CA THR A 361 7.14 32.29 -4.97
C THR A 361 6.61 33.58 -5.59
N LEU A 362 6.30 34.59 -4.78
CA LEU A 362 5.57 35.80 -5.23
C LEU A 362 6.49 36.84 -5.90
N GLU A 363 7.78 36.83 -5.59
CA GLU A 363 8.83 37.63 -6.24
C GLU A 363 10.11 36.78 -6.32
N ASP A 364 10.78 36.73 -7.47
CA ASP A 364 12.17 36.24 -7.49
C ASP A 364 13.08 37.38 -7.00
N PRO A 365 13.72 37.26 -5.83
CA PRO A 365 14.51 38.37 -5.28
C PRO A 365 15.79 38.54 -6.10
N SER A 366 15.81 39.58 -6.96
CA SER A 366 16.89 40.17 -7.78
C SER A 366 18.05 39.23 -8.18
N PRO A 367 18.40 39.15 -9.49
CA PRO A 367 19.27 38.12 -10.05
C PRO A 367 20.47 37.83 -9.14
N ARG A 368 20.59 36.55 -8.76
CA ARG A 368 21.62 36.09 -7.82
C ARG A 368 22.99 36.55 -8.37
N PRO A 369 23.75 37.41 -7.66
CA PRO A 369 25.11 37.71 -8.08
C PRO A 369 25.85 36.38 -8.18
N PRO A 370 26.57 36.14 -9.29
CA PRO A 370 27.09 34.81 -9.61
C PRO A 370 27.95 34.33 -8.44
N SER A 371 27.72 33.11 -7.97
CA SER A 371 28.54 32.58 -6.88
C SER A 371 29.97 32.40 -7.36
N PRO A 372 30.98 32.31 -6.47
CA PRO A 372 32.36 32.08 -6.89
C PRO A 372 32.52 30.84 -7.79
N THR A 373 31.64 29.84 -7.64
CA THR A 373 31.56 28.65 -8.50
C THR A 373 30.92 28.91 -9.87
N ASP A 374 30.01 29.88 -9.97
CA ASP A 374 29.37 30.28 -11.23
C ASP A 374 30.32 31.17 -12.04
N VAL A 375 31.00 32.13 -11.38
CA VAL A 375 32.06 32.96 -11.99
C VAL A 375 33.22 32.09 -12.49
N ALA A 376 33.68 31.11 -11.70
CA ALA A 376 34.75 30.20 -12.09
C ALA A 376 34.41 29.31 -13.29
N ARG A 377 33.12 29.10 -13.62
CA ARG A 377 32.70 28.41 -14.86
C ARG A 377 32.63 29.33 -16.06
N LEU A 378 32.31 30.61 -15.86
CA LEU A 378 32.22 31.59 -16.93
C LEU A 378 33.61 32.11 -17.36
N GLY A 379 34.59 32.11 -16.46
CA GLY A 379 35.95 32.60 -16.71
C GLY A 379 36.95 31.60 -17.32
N CYS A 380 36.53 30.43 -17.81
CA CYS A 380 37.47 29.36 -18.18
C CYS A 380 38.31 29.61 -19.46
N ASN A 381 38.06 30.71 -20.19
CA ASN A 381 38.69 30.99 -21.49
C ASN A 381 39.59 32.26 -21.50
N SER A 382 39.93 32.86 -20.36
CA SER A 382 40.87 33.98 -20.31
C SER A 382 41.86 33.83 -19.16
N THR A 383 43.13 33.62 -19.49
CA THR A 383 44.25 33.45 -18.55
C THR A 383 44.82 34.80 -18.07
N ASN A 384 43.94 35.74 -17.70
CA ASN A 384 44.37 36.97 -17.04
C ASN A 384 44.31 36.79 -15.52
N ASN A 385 45.48 36.76 -14.88
CA ASN A 385 45.68 36.56 -13.44
C ASN A 385 45.23 37.78 -12.58
N ILE A 386 43.99 38.23 -12.74
CA ILE A 386 43.40 39.32 -11.94
C ILE A 386 42.62 38.70 -10.77
N CYS A 387 43.29 38.59 -9.62
CA CYS A 387 42.65 38.18 -8.37
C CYS A 387 41.87 39.35 -7.76
N ILE A 388 40.57 39.45 -8.04
CA ILE A 388 39.69 40.43 -7.39
C ILE A 388 39.41 39.97 -5.94
N LEU A 389 40.23 40.44 -5.00
CA LEU A 389 40.04 40.23 -3.57
C LEU A 389 38.96 41.16 -3.01
N PHE A 390 37.79 40.61 -2.69
CA PHE A 390 36.78 41.31 -1.89
C PHE A 390 37.16 41.24 -0.40
N SER A 391 37.83 42.28 0.10
CA SER A 391 38.08 42.53 1.53
C SER A 391 36.81 43.05 2.22
N GLY A 392 35.85 42.15 2.46
CA GLY A 392 34.63 42.46 3.22
C GLY A 392 34.36 41.39 4.27
N THR A 393 34.75 41.64 5.52
CA THR A 393 34.32 40.78 6.63
C THR A 393 32.89 41.12 7.03
N ALA A 394 32.11 40.13 7.45
CA ALA A 394 30.67 40.30 7.68
C ALA A 394 30.32 41.18 8.89
N SER A 395 31.31 41.67 9.65
CA SER A 395 31.17 42.55 10.81
C SER A 395 30.99 44.03 10.46
N ASP A 396 31.49 44.48 9.31
CA ASP A 396 31.74 45.91 9.04
C ASP A 396 30.48 46.69 8.61
N LYS A 397 29.29 46.08 8.79
CA LYS A 397 27.98 46.66 8.46
C LYS A 397 27.13 47.01 9.70
N ASN A 398 27.73 47.04 10.88
CA ASN A 398 27.02 47.20 12.16
C ASN A 398 27.01 48.63 12.73
N ASN A 399 27.29 49.66 11.93
CA ASN A 399 27.08 51.05 12.34
C ASN A 399 25.78 51.64 11.77
N GLN A 400 24.95 52.16 12.68
CA GLN A 400 23.81 53.06 12.48
C GLN A 400 22.59 52.54 11.69
N GLY A 401 21.52 52.25 12.44
CA GLY A 401 20.13 52.56 12.07
C GLY A 401 19.40 51.69 11.04
N GLN A 402 20.05 51.18 9.97
CA GLN A 402 19.33 50.51 8.88
C GLN A 402 19.78 49.06 8.63
N LYS A 403 19.08 48.10 9.26
CA LYS A 403 19.21 46.66 8.97
C LYS A 403 18.59 46.26 7.61
N ARG A 404 19.11 46.81 6.49
CA ARG A 404 18.74 46.39 5.13
C ARG A 404 19.43 45.07 4.74
N GLY A 405 19.03 43.98 5.41
CA GLY A 405 19.27 42.62 4.92
C GLY A 405 18.46 42.34 3.64
N ARG A 406 18.80 41.26 2.92
CA ARG A 406 18.01 40.82 1.74
C ARG A 406 16.54 40.63 2.13
N ARG A 407 15.61 41.20 1.36
CA ARG A 407 14.17 41.01 1.57
C ARG A 407 13.84 39.51 1.66
N PRO A 408 13.05 39.06 2.66
CA PRO A 408 12.73 37.65 2.83
C PRO A 408 11.88 37.15 1.65
N ARG A 409 12.15 35.93 1.19
CA ARG A 409 11.33 35.28 0.15
C ARG A 409 9.89 35.06 0.65
N ARG A 410 8.93 35.46 -0.18
CA ARG A 410 7.49 35.30 0.05
C ARG A 410 6.97 34.13 -0.77
N TYR A 411 6.29 33.21 -0.10
CA TYR A 411 5.73 31.98 -0.65
C TYR A 411 4.21 32.00 -0.48
N ILE A 412 3.49 31.57 -1.50
CA ILE A 412 2.04 31.38 -1.49
C ILE A 412 1.78 29.93 -1.06
N LEU A 413 0.94 29.73 -0.04
CA LEU A 413 0.42 28.43 0.33
C LEU A 413 -0.53 27.94 -0.79
N PRO A 414 -0.27 26.81 -1.48
CA PRO A 414 -1.19 26.30 -2.50
C PRO A 414 -2.59 26.03 -1.92
N SER A 415 -3.61 26.04 -2.76
CA SER A 415 -4.95 25.60 -2.33
C SER A 415 -5.07 24.08 -2.33
N VAL A 416 -5.93 23.53 -1.46
CA VAL A 416 -6.20 22.09 -1.43
C VAL A 416 -6.75 21.60 -2.78
N SER A 417 -7.58 22.41 -3.45
CA SER A 417 -8.11 22.09 -4.79
C SER A 417 -7.00 22.07 -5.86
N GLU A 418 -6.09 23.05 -5.84
CA GLU A 418 -4.92 23.11 -6.72
C GLU A 418 -4.01 21.88 -6.55
N ILE A 419 -3.76 21.44 -5.31
CA ILE A 419 -3.01 20.20 -5.04
C ILE A 419 -3.76 18.98 -5.58
N CYS A 420 -5.06 18.84 -5.30
CA CYS A 420 -5.85 17.69 -5.75
C CYS A 420 -5.88 17.59 -7.28
N GLN A 421 -6.07 18.72 -7.97
CA GLN A 421 -6.07 18.81 -9.42
C GLN A 421 -4.68 18.45 -10.00
N LYS A 422 -3.60 19.00 -9.45
CA LYS A 422 -2.23 18.70 -9.91
C LYS A 422 -1.82 17.25 -9.71
N LEU A 423 -2.28 16.61 -8.65
CA LEU A 423 -2.00 15.19 -8.36
C LEU A 423 -3.01 14.22 -8.99
N SER A 424 -4.07 14.72 -9.65
CA SER A 424 -5.20 13.91 -10.15
C SER A 424 -5.82 13.01 -9.08
N VAL A 425 -6.01 13.53 -7.86
CA VAL A 425 -6.59 12.80 -6.72
C VAL A 425 -7.89 13.42 -6.22
N ASP A 426 -8.80 12.57 -5.75
CA ASP A 426 -10.08 12.96 -5.17
C ASP A 426 -9.91 13.83 -3.91
N ASN A 427 -10.59 14.98 -3.87
CA ASN A 427 -10.77 15.76 -2.65
C ASN A 427 -11.89 15.16 -1.77
N LYS A 428 -11.63 13.98 -1.18
CA LYS A 428 -12.60 13.20 -0.37
C LYS A 428 -12.09 12.96 1.05
N GLY A 429 -12.51 13.83 1.98
CA GLY A 429 -12.35 13.66 3.42
C GLY A 429 -10.91 13.80 3.94
N SER A 430 -10.78 14.33 5.15
CA SER A 430 -9.51 14.43 5.89
C SER A 430 -9.70 13.78 7.25
N ASP A 431 -8.85 12.84 7.63
CA ASP A 431 -8.83 12.35 9.02
C ASP A 431 -8.33 13.47 9.94
N ALA A 432 -8.91 13.57 11.15
CA ALA A 432 -8.36 14.43 12.19
C ALA A 432 -6.92 14.00 12.56
N LEU A 433 -6.00 14.96 12.58
CA LEU A 433 -4.60 14.79 12.98
C LEU A 433 -4.22 15.92 13.93
N ASP A 434 -3.54 15.59 15.02
CA ASP A 434 -3.08 16.58 15.99
C ASP A 434 -1.70 17.14 15.61
N MET A 435 -1.40 18.36 16.07
CA MET A 435 -0.05 18.94 15.92
C MET A 435 1.05 18.07 16.57
N ALA A 436 0.70 17.29 17.60
CA ALA A 436 1.61 16.30 18.21
C ALA A 436 1.98 15.15 17.24
N ASP A 437 1.03 14.66 16.43
CA ASP A 437 1.27 13.58 15.46
C ASP A 437 2.27 14.02 14.37
N MET A 438 2.36 15.31 14.11
CA MET A 438 3.30 15.87 13.13
C MET A 438 4.73 16.01 13.63
N GLN A 439 5.06 15.81 14.91
CA GLN A 439 6.41 16.04 15.46
C GLN A 439 7.53 15.24 14.76
N THR A 440 7.25 14.00 14.36
CA THR A 440 8.23 13.14 13.68
C THR A 440 7.62 12.44 12.46
N PRO A 441 8.43 12.13 11.42
CA PRO A 441 7.95 11.33 10.28
C PRO A 441 7.33 9.99 10.68
N ALA A 442 7.80 9.40 11.79
CA ALA A 442 7.32 8.14 12.32
C ALA A 442 6.01 8.26 13.11
N SER A 443 5.74 9.39 13.77
CA SER A 443 4.43 9.63 14.39
C SER A 443 3.39 9.97 13.32
N TYR A 444 3.74 10.82 12.36
CA TYR A 444 2.83 11.23 11.30
C TYR A 444 2.34 10.03 10.45
N ARG A 445 3.25 9.16 10.02
CA ARG A 445 2.91 7.91 9.30
C ARG A 445 2.17 6.90 10.17
N HIS A 446 2.30 6.96 11.49
CA HIS A 446 1.52 6.12 12.41
C HIS A 446 0.08 6.65 12.52
N ALA A 447 -0.08 7.97 12.65
CA ALA A 447 -1.38 8.64 12.73
C ALA A 447 -2.23 8.45 11.46
N VAL A 448 -1.64 8.57 10.27
CA VAL A 448 -2.31 8.27 8.99
C VAL A 448 -2.70 6.78 8.83
N ASN A 449 -2.07 5.87 9.60
CA ASN A 449 -2.53 4.48 9.72
C ASN A 449 -3.61 4.28 10.80
N ARG A 450 -3.48 4.96 11.95
CA ARG A 450 -4.50 5.01 13.01
C ARG A 450 -5.84 5.49 12.44
N GLY A 451 -5.85 6.63 11.76
CA GLY A 451 -7.06 7.22 11.16
C GLY A 451 -7.76 6.29 10.16
N LEU A 452 -7.01 5.59 9.27
CA LEU A 452 -7.59 4.58 8.39
C LEU A 452 -8.27 3.44 9.17
N ILE A 453 -7.60 2.90 10.18
CA ILE A 453 -8.09 1.74 10.92
C ILE A 453 -9.24 2.13 11.87
N GLN A 454 -9.27 3.38 12.32
CA GLN A 454 -10.36 3.97 13.09
C GLN A 454 -11.60 4.25 12.21
N ARG A 455 -11.43 4.83 11.02
CA ARG A 455 -12.53 5.11 10.07
C ARG A 455 -13.07 3.84 9.39
N ARG A 456 -12.22 2.81 9.24
CA ARG A 456 -12.55 1.51 8.63
C ARG A 456 -11.79 0.37 9.33
N PRO A 457 -12.27 -0.13 10.48
CA PRO A 457 -11.74 -1.36 11.07
C PRO A 457 -12.03 -2.55 10.14
N GLY A 458 -11.10 -3.50 10.01
CA GLY A 458 -11.24 -4.56 9.01
C GLY A 458 -10.00 -5.43 8.78
N ARG A 459 -10.04 -6.25 7.72
CA ARG A 459 -8.92 -7.11 7.31
C ARG A 459 -8.04 -6.39 6.30
N TYR A 460 -6.74 -6.29 6.57
CA TYR A 460 -5.76 -5.65 5.70
C TYR A 460 -4.48 -6.48 5.60
N THR A 461 -3.80 -6.44 4.45
CA THR A 461 -2.46 -7.04 4.35
C THR A 461 -1.43 -6.11 4.99
N ARG A 462 -0.41 -6.70 5.63
CA ARG A 462 0.69 -5.94 6.25
C ARG A 462 1.48 -5.14 5.22
N GLN A 463 1.55 -5.67 3.99
CA GLN A 463 2.26 -5.07 2.86
C GLN A 463 1.53 -3.82 2.37
N TRP A 464 0.24 -3.93 2.08
CA TRP A 464 -0.57 -2.78 1.60
C TRP A 464 -0.58 -1.62 2.61
N LEU A 465 -0.75 -1.90 3.91
CA LEU A 465 -0.69 -0.86 4.95
C LEU A 465 0.69 -0.17 5.03
N ALA A 466 1.77 -0.89 4.69
CA ALA A 466 3.12 -0.35 4.72
C ALA A 466 3.42 0.48 3.45
N GLU A 467 3.08 -0.06 2.27
CA GLU A 467 3.27 0.59 0.97
C GLU A 467 2.49 1.90 0.84
N ARG A 468 1.22 1.92 1.28
CA ARG A 468 0.33 3.11 1.28
C ARG A 468 0.94 4.34 1.95
N VAL A 469 1.80 4.17 2.95
CA VAL A 469 2.46 5.28 3.67
C VAL A 469 3.98 5.35 3.44
N GLY A 470 4.50 4.66 2.42
CA GLY A 470 5.93 4.66 2.06
C GLY A 470 6.83 4.09 3.16
N VAL A 471 6.46 2.97 3.79
CA VAL A 471 7.29 2.26 4.79
C VAL A 471 7.51 0.79 4.47
N SER A 472 8.57 0.21 5.03
CA SER A 472 8.79 -1.23 4.99
C SER A 472 7.96 -1.97 6.05
N LEU A 473 7.72 -3.27 5.82
CA LEU A 473 7.06 -4.17 6.77
C LEU A 473 7.66 -4.12 8.19
N ARG A 474 8.98 -3.97 8.31
CA ARG A 474 9.69 -3.86 9.61
C ARG A 474 9.39 -2.55 10.33
N THR A 475 9.14 -1.47 9.58
CA THR A 475 8.73 -0.18 10.15
C THR A 475 7.25 -0.22 10.55
N TRP A 476 6.38 -0.83 9.74
CA TRP A 476 4.98 -1.09 10.11
C TRP A 476 4.87 -1.91 11.41
N GLN A 477 5.69 -2.94 11.58
CA GLN A 477 5.79 -3.71 12.83
C GLN A 477 6.14 -2.84 14.06
N ARG A 478 6.99 -1.82 13.91
CA ARG A 478 7.32 -0.89 14.99
C ARG A 478 6.15 0.04 15.33
N TYR A 479 5.32 0.38 14.34
CA TYR A 479 4.13 1.20 14.56
C TYR A 479 3.05 0.45 15.35
N LEU A 480 2.84 -0.84 15.07
CA LEU A 480 1.93 -1.68 15.86
C LEU A 480 2.36 -1.78 17.34
N LYS A 481 3.67 -1.79 17.62
CA LYS A 481 4.20 -1.79 18.99
C LYS A 481 3.92 -0.51 19.81
N LYS A 482 3.39 0.56 19.19
CA LYS A 482 2.94 1.77 19.92
C LYS A 482 1.60 1.60 20.63
N GLY A 483 0.91 0.46 20.50
CA GLY A 483 -0.31 0.13 21.24
C GLY A 483 -1.61 0.81 20.77
N GLN A 484 -1.54 1.89 19.99
CA GLN A 484 -2.71 2.60 19.47
C GLN A 484 -3.53 1.80 18.42
N ILE A 485 -2.92 0.79 17.81
CA ILE A 485 -3.53 -0.04 16.75
C ILE A 485 -3.46 -1.49 17.21
N GLN A 486 -4.62 -2.11 17.42
CA GLN A 486 -4.70 -3.53 17.76
C GLN A 486 -4.73 -4.38 16.48
N ALA A 487 -4.24 -5.61 16.58
CA ALA A 487 -4.11 -6.51 15.44
C ALA A 487 -4.30 -7.98 15.83
N ARG A 488 -5.20 -8.69 15.14
CA ARG A 488 -5.44 -10.13 15.29
C ARG A 488 -5.05 -10.85 14.00
N ALA A 489 -4.21 -11.87 14.11
CA ALA A 489 -3.89 -12.73 12.97
C ALA A 489 -5.14 -13.52 12.56
N THR A 490 -5.47 -13.50 11.27
CA THR A 490 -6.55 -14.30 10.70
C THR A 490 -5.94 -15.53 10.04
N PHE A 491 -6.53 -16.70 10.24
CA PHE A 491 -6.13 -17.93 9.58
C PHE A 491 -7.29 -18.49 8.75
N HIS A 492 -6.98 -18.97 7.56
CA HIS A 492 -7.89 -19.73 6.71
C HIS A 492 -7.54 -21.21 6.86
N GLU A 493 -8.46 -21.99 7.43
CA GLU A 493 -8.25 -23.41 7.73
C GLU A 493 -9.25 -24.28 6.96
N PHE A 494 -8.79 -25.40 6.40
CA PHE A 494 -9.69 -26.41 5.82
C PHE A 494 -9.07 -27.80 5.83
N ALA A 495 -9.91 -28.84 5.89
CA ALA A 495 -9.47 -30.23 5.93
C ALA A 495 -8.92 -30.68 4.56
N ILE A 496 -7.78 -31.36 4.59
CA ILE A 496 -7.17 -32.02 3.44
C ILE A 496 -7.57 -33.50 3.45
N THR A 497 -7.91 -33.98 2.26
CA THR A 497 -8.39 -35.33 1.93
C THR A 497 -7.75 -35.74 0.61
N TRP A 498 -7.86 -37.01 0.24
CA TRP A 498 -7.40 -37.49 -1.07
C TRP A 498 -8.03 -36.74 -2.25
N ARG A 499 -9.30 -36.29 -2.12
CA ARG A 499 -10.04 -35.60 -3.20
C ARG A 499 -9.61 -34.14 -3.42
N ASN A 500 -9.18 -33.44 -2.37
CA ASN A 500 -8.77 -32.03 -2.45
C ASN A 500 -7.27 -31.82 -2.20
N LEU A 501 -6.45 -32.89 -2.27
CA LEU A 501 -5.00 -32.84 -2.08
C LEU A 501 -4.29 -31.77 -2.94
N ASN A 502 -4.78 -31.54 -4.16
CA ASN A 502 -4.25 -30.55 -5.11
C ASN A 502 -4.41 -29.09 -4.64
N SER A 503 -5.18 -28.83 -3.58
CA SER A 503 -5.29 -27.50 -2.94
C SER A 503 -4.05 -27.11 -2.14
N VAL A 504 -3.22 -28.07 -1.73
CA VAL A 504 -1.91 -27.82 -1.16
C VAL A 504 -0.93 -27.51 -2.31
N PRO A 505 -0.07 -26.48 -2.23
CA PRO A 505 0.91 -26.19 -3.28
C PRO A 505 1.87 -27.36 -3.55
N ALA A 506 2.20 -27.59 -4.83
CA ALA A 506 3.02 -28.74 -5.24
C ALA A 506 4.53 -28.59 -4.94
N GLY A 507 5.06 -27.36 -4.88
CA GLY A 507 6.51 -27.14 -4.74
C GLY A 507 6.96 -25.72 -4.36
N LEU A 508 6.06 -24.87 -3.84
CA LEU A 508 6.38 -23.53 -3.35
C LEU A 508 6.04 -23.43 -1.88
N ASP A 509 7.04 -23.13 -1.05
CA ASP A 509 6.83 -22.77 0.35
C ASP A 509 6.20 -21.36 0.40
N LEU A 510 4.86 -21.34 0.36
CA LEU A 510 4.08 -20.12 0.54
C LEU A 510 4.15 -19.71 2.02
N GLY A 511 5.19 -18.96 2.36
CA GLY A 511 5.47 -18.52 3.73
C GLY A 511 4.23 -17.99 4.45
N GLY A 512 3.88 -18.64 5.56
CA GLY A 512 2.63 -18.41 6.30
C GLY A 512 1.57 -19.51 6.11
N ALA A 513 1.83 -20.54 5.30
CA ALA A 513 1.02 -21.76 5.24
C ALA A 513 1.71 -22.96 5.93
N PHE A 514 0.93 -23.82 6.59
CA PHE A 514 1.38 -25.08 7.17
C PHE A 514 0.27 -26.12 7.18
N LEU A 515 0.64 -27.40 7.21
CA LEU A 515 -0.29 -28.49 7.52
C LEU A 515 -0.30 -28.72 9.04
N ARG A 516 -1.48 -29.00 9.61
CA ARG A 516 -1.68 -29.35 11.02
C ARG A 516 -2.33 -30.73 11.10
N ASP A 517 -1.79 -31.65 11.90
CA ASP A 517 -2.44 -32.95 12.16
C ASP A 517 -3.46 -32.87 13.32
N GLU A 518 -4.16 -33.97 13.60
CA GLU A 518 -5.11 -34.07 14.72
C GLU A 518 -4.47 -33.84 16.10
N ARG A 519 -3.14 -33.93 16.21
CA ARG A 519 -2.37 -33.71 17.44
C ARG A 519 -1.80 -32.29 17.52
N GLY A 520 -2.21 -31.40 16.61
CA GLY A 520 -1.74 -30.02 16.54
C GLY A 520 -0.32 -29.84 15.99
N ARG A 521 0.36 -30.91 15.58
CA ARG A 521 1.73 -30.83 15.05
C ARG A 521 1.73 -30.14 13.69
N ARG A 522 2.66 -29.21 13.50
CA ARG A 522 2.78 -28.42 12.28
C ARG A 522 3.83 -29.02 11.34
N TYR A 523 3.51 -29.04 10.05
CA TYR A 523 4.37 -29.54 8.99
C TYR A 523 4.40 -28.54 7.82
N PRO A 524 5.46 -28.51 6.99
CA PRO A 524 5.51 -27.68 5.78
C PRO A 524 4.32 -27.94 4.85
N ALA A 525 3.87 -26.89 4.14
CA ALA A 525 2.68 -26.90 3.29
C ALA A 525 2.90 -27.59 1.92
N LEU A 526 3.39 -28.84 1.94
CA LEU A 526 3.77 -29.61 0.75
C LEU A 526 2.80 -30.78 0.48
N GLN A 527 2.41 -30.96 -0.79
CA GLN A 527 1.57 -32.09 -1.20
C GLN A 527 2.18 -33.47 -0.84
N THR A 528 3.50 -33.61 -0.94
CA THR A 528 4.21 -34.86 -0.60
C THR A 528 4.03 -35.24 0.87
N ILE A 529 4.08 -34.25 1.77
CA ILE A 529 3.84 -34.43 3.19
C ILE A 529 2.35 -34.71 3.45
N ALA A 530 1.44 -33.99 2.79
CA ALA A 530 0.01 -34.25 2.88
C ALA A 530 -0.35 -35.69 2.48
N ARG A 531 0.18 -36.21 1.35
CA ARG A 531 0.03 -37.62 0.95
C ARG A 531 0.54 -38.57 2.02
N ARG A 532 1.72 -38.29 2.59
CA ARG A 532 2.37 -39.16 3.60
C ARG A 532 1.61 -39.18 4.92
N LEU A 533 0.96 -38.08 5.31
CA LEU A 533 0.11 -38.01 6.50
C LEU A 533 -1.23 -38.70 6.27
N LEU A 534 -1.89 -38.46 5.13
CA LEU A 534 -3.14 -39.13 4.75
C LEU A 534 -2.95 -40.65 4.58
N GLY A 535 -1.84 -41.09 3.98
CA GLY A 535 -1.48 -42.51 3.85
C GLY A 535 -1.17 -43.19 5.19
N LYS A 536 -0.96 -42.42 6.26
CA LYS A 536 -0.87 -42.90 7.65
C LYS A 536 -2.20 -42.76 8.41
N GLY A 537 -3.32 -42.53 7.71
CA GLY A 537 -4.65 -42.38 8.30
C GLY A 537 -4.87 -41.10 9.12
N ARG A 538 -3.97 -40.12 9.07
CA ARG A 538 -4.07 -38.88 9.87
C ARG A 538 -5.06 -37.88 9.28
N ARG A 539 -5.71 -37.09 10.15
CA ARG A 539 -6.55 -35.97 9.75
C ARG A 539 -5.67 -34.74 9.54
N VAL A 540 -5.47 -34.37 8.29
CA VAL A 540 -4.65 -33.22 7.91
C VAL A 540 -5.53 -32.00 7.70
N THR A 541 -5.17 -30.87 8.29
CA THR A 541 -5.78 -29.55 8.04
C THR A 541 -4.74 -28.64 7.40
N TYR A 542 -5.06 -27.99 6.29
CA TYR A 542 -4.24 -26.93 5.74
C TYR A 542 -4.62 -25.61 6.40
N VAL A 543 -3.62 -24.91 6.93
CA VAL A 543 -3.76 -23.63 7.63
C VAL A 543 -2.91 -22.60 6.90
N ARG A 544 -3.50 -21.48 6.49
CA ARG A 544 -2.79 -20.36 5.87
C ARG A 544 -3.12 -19.06 6.58
N GLN A 545 -2.10 -18.28 6.95
CA GLN A 545 -2.31 -16.92 7.44
C GLN A 545 -2.91 -16.05 6.33
N ASP A 546 -4.03 -15.42 6.62
CA ASP A 546 -4.74 -14.47 5.75
C ASP A 546 -4.47 -13.02 6.22
N ALA A 547 -5.08 -12.03 5.56
CA ALA A 547 -5.05 -10.63 5.99
C ALA A 547 -5.43 -10.49 7.48
N ASN A 548 -4.54 -9.85 8.25
CA ASN A 548 -4.77 -9.58 9.67
C ASN A 548 -5.96 -8.63 9.84
N CYS A 549 -6.77 -8.87 10.87
CA CYS A 549 -7.75 -7.91 11.36
C CYS A 549 -7.04 -6.79 12.13
N TYR A 550 -7.44 -5.55 11.89
CA TYR A 550 -6.98 -4.35 12.61
C TYR A 550 -8.17 -3.51 13.09
N TRP A 551 -8.02 -2.91 14.27
CA TRP A 551 -8.97 -1.96 14.85
C TRP A 551 -8.25 -0.99 15.80
N VAL A 552 -8.93 0.08 16.18
CA VAL A 552 -8.52 1.05 17.21
C VAL A 552 -9.60 1.03 18.30
N GLY A 553 -9.19 1.04 19.57
CA GLY A 553 -10.11 0.95 20.72
C GLY A 553 -10.09 -0.42 21.42
N PRO A 554 -10.81 -0.55 22.55
CA PRO A 554 -10.73 -1.73 23.42
C PRO A 554 -11.49 -2.95 22.88
N VAL A 555 -12.60 -2.74 22.18
CA VAL A 555 -13.45 -3.82 21.65
C VAL A 555 -12.95 -4.27 20.28
N ALA A 556 -12.62 -5.55 20.15
CA ALA A 556 -12.30 -6.14 18.86
C ALA A 556 -13.58 -6.26 18.01
N PRO A 557 -13.57 -5.86 16.73
CA PRO A 557 -14.74 -6.00 15.88
C PRO A 557 -15.11 -7.47 15.72
N GLU A 558 -16.41 -7.76 15.84
CA GLU A 558 -17.00 -9.05 15.49
C GLU A 558 -16.95 -9.26 13.97
N ILE A 559 -15.76 -9.62 13.50
CA ILE A 559 -15.62 -10.22 12.18
C ILE A 559 -16.25 -11.61 12.29
N ALA A 560 -17.51 -11.71 11.86
CA ALA A 560 -18.27 -12.95 11.82
C ALA A 560 -17.47 -14.09 11.18
N GLN A 561 -16.85 -14.91 12.04
CA GLN A 561 -16.35 -16.21 11.65
C GLN A 561 -17.55 -17.15 11.66
N LYS A 562 -18.40 -17.07 10.62
CA LYS A 562 -19.28 -18.19 10.32
C LYS A 562 -18.39 -19.37 9.97
N GLN A 563 -18.13 -20.22 10.98
CA GLN A 563 -17.82 -21.62 10.71
C GLN A 563 -18.95 -22.14 9.82
N PRO A 564 -18.66 -22.94 8.79
CA PRO A 564 -19.73 -23.56 8.01
C PRO A 564 -20.48 -24.51 8.93
N GLU A 565 -21.66 -24.09 9.40
CA GLU A 565 -22.62 -24.99 10.02
C GLU A 565 -22.85 -26.15 9.07
N LEU A 566 -22.43 -27.35 9.51
CA LEU A 566 -22.80 -28.59 8.87
C LEU A 566 -24.31 -28.70 8.97
N ALA A 567 -25.00 -28.41 7.85
CA ALA A 567 -26.45 -28.48 7.77
C ALA A 567 -26.97 -29.77 8.40
N PRO A 568 -28.04 -29.71 9.23
CA PRO A 568 -28.52 -30.87 9.97
C PRO A 568 -28.80 -32.02 9.01
N LYS A 569 -28.30 -33.22 9.34
CA LYS A 569 -28.49 -34.43 8.53
C LYS A 569 -29.98 -34.72 8.43
N ARG A 570 -30.58 -34.34 7.29
CA ARG A 570 -31.97 -34.66 6.96
C ARG A 570 -32.16 -36.17 7.05
N ALA A 571 -33.19 -36.61 7.79
CA ALA A 571 -33.46 -38.02 8.01
C ALA A 571 -33.59 -38.76 6.67
N LYS A 572 -32.94 -39.92 6.55
CA LYS A 572 -33.17 -40.82 5.42
C LYS A 572 -34.46 -41.60 5.68
N SER A 573 -35.40 -41.50 4.75
CA SER A 573 -36.60 -42.32 4.74
C SER A 573 -36.27 -43.81 4.57
N ALA A 574 -37.15 -44.65 5.08
CA ALA A 574 -36.94 -46.09 5.21
C ALA A 574 -36.82 -46.84 3.87
N LEU A 575 -35.93 -47.83 3.84
CA LEU A 575 -36.23 -49.13 3.21
C LEU A 575 -36.07 -50.23 4.26
N LYS A 576 -37.10 -51.08 4.38
CA LYS A 576 -37.08 -52.37 5.10
C LYS A 576 -36.28 -53.40 4.26
N HIS A 577 -35.81 -54.58 4.71
CA HIS A 577 -35.82 -55.36 5.96
C HIS A 577 -34.35 -55.85 6.17
N ARG A 578 -33.91 -56.40 7.31
CA ARG A 578 -34.30 -57.71 7.87
C ARG A 578 -33.78 -57.83 9.31
N GLU A 579 -34.57 -58.44 10.19
CA GLU A 579 -34.25 -58.57 11.61
C GLU A 579 -33.18 -59.63 11.90
N TRP A 580 -32.39 -59.38 12.95
CA TRP A 580 -31.98 -60.44 13.88
C TRP A 580 -31.75 -59.84 15.28
N ALA A 581 -32.58 -60.24 16.23
CA ALA A 581 -32.39 -60.11 17.67
C ALA A 581 -32.82 -61.47 18.27
N PRO A 582 -32.09 -62.03 19.25
CA PRO A 582 -32.29 -61.74 20.69
C PRO A 582 -30.95 -61.61 21.46
N LEU A 583 -30.82 -61.26 22.76
CA LEU A 583 -31.66 -60.74 23.86
C LEU A 583 -30.69 -60.06 24.91
N PRO A 584 -31.15 -59.38 25.98
CA PRO A 584 -30.35 -58.48 26.84
C PRO A 584 -29.91 -59.12 28.17
N VAL A 585 -29.21 -58.37 29.05
CA VAL A 585 -29.38 -58.44 30.53
C VAL A 585 -28.98 -57.10 31.21
N ALA A 586 -29.80 -56.72 32.20
CA ALA A 586 -29.60 -55.82 33.36
C ALA A 586 -28.94 -54.43 33.24
N ALA A 587 -29.74 -53.42 33.58
CA ALA A 587 -29.27 -52.24 34.31
C ALA A 587 -29.25 -52.55 35.83
N VAL A 588 -28.38 -51.88 36.59
CA VAL A 588 -28.53 -51.70 38.05
C VAL A 588 -28.18 -50.25 38.39
N SER A 589 -29.03 -49.62 39.22
CA SER A 589 -28.93 -48.22 39.65
C SER A 589 -28.46 -48.10 41.10
N ALA A 590 -27.60 -47.12 41.39
CA ALA A 590 -27.54 -46.33 42.63
C ALA A 590 -26.45 -45.23 42.42
N SER A 591 -26.63 -43.92 42.58
CA SER A 591 -27.45 -43.04 43.43
C SER A 591 -26.76 -42.60 44.73
N GLN A 592 -26.51 -41.28 44.82
CA GLN A 592 -26.12 -40.48 46.01
C GLN A 592 -24.67 -40.70 46.50
N THR A 593 -23.96 -39.75 47.15
CA THR A 593 -24.32 -38.46 47.79
C THR A 593 -23.40 -37.28 47.39
N ALA A 594 -23.75 -36.06 47.84
CA ALA A 594 -23.03 -34.81 47.56
C ALA A 594 -21.77 -34.58 48.43
N ASN A 595 -20.82 -33.77 47.92
CA ASN A 595 -20.28 -32.57 48.60
C ASN A 595 -19.27 -31.79 47.72
N GLN A 596 -19.18 -30.48 47.96
CA GLN A 596 -18.16 -29.51 47.49
C GLN A 596 -17.66 -28.72 48.73
N PRO A 597 -16.62 -27.88 48.65
CA PRO A 597 -15.44 -27.82 47.76
C PRO A 597 -14.10 -27.70 48.56
N GLU A 598 -12.97 -27.46 47.88
CA GLU A 598 -11.94 -26.43 48.19
C GLU A 598 -10.45 -26.82 48.01
N SER A 599 -9.71 -25.83 47.47
CA SER A 599 -8.26 -25.56 47.65
C SER A 599 -7.19 -26.51 47.07
N VAL A 600 -6.29 -25.92 46.26
CA VAL A 600 -4.93 -26.42 45.99
C VAL A 600 -3.97 -25.23 46.10
N PRO A 601 -2.90 -25.29 46.93
CA PRO A 601 -2.05 -24.14 47.24
C PRO A 601 -0.89 -23.91 46.26
N GLN A 602 -0.28 -22.72 46.35
CA GLN A 602 0.94 -22.34 45.63
C GLN A 602 2.20 -23.01 46.23
N PRO A 603 3.28 -23.24 45.44
CA PRO A 603 4.60 -23.63 45.97
C PRO A 603 5.50 -22.42 46.28
N LEU A 604 6.19 -22.49 47.43
CA LEU A 604 7.28 -21.59 47.85
C LEU A 604 8.68 -22.20 47.54
N PRO A 605 9.78 -21.42 47.60
CA PRO A 605 11.10 -21.79 47.04
C PRO A 605 12.07 -22.47 48.03
N LEU A 606 13.18 -23.02 47.50
CA LEU A 606 14.26 -23.69 48.24
C LEU A 606 15.68 -23.33 47.67
N PRO A 607 16.79 -23.59 48.39
CA PRO A 607 17.77 -22.52 48.70
C PRO A 607 19.20 -22.74 48.14
N ALA A 608 20.20 -22.07 48.74
CA ALA A 608 21.60 -22.00 48.30
C ALA A 608 22.64 -22.50 49.34
N THR A 609 23.75 -23.06 48.85
CA THR A 609 25.05 -23.41 49.51
C THR A 609 26.06 -23.83 48.42
N GLU A 610 27.40 -23.76 48.53
CA GLU A 610 28.28 -22.91 49.36
C GLU A 610 29.66 -22.65 48.65
N LYS A 611 30.83 -22.96 49.26
CA LYS A 611 32.19 -22.76 48.70
C LYS A 611 33.24 -23.76 49.25
N THR A 612 34.22 -24.14 48.42
CA THR A 612 35.56 -24.71 48.76
C THR A 612 36.36 -24.89 47.44
N LEU A 613 37.70 -24.89 47.30
CA LEU A 613 38.84 -24.10 47.83
C LEU A 613 40.15 -24.61 47.12
N VAL A 614 40.93 -23.73 46.44
CA VAL A 614 42.40 -23.80 46.07
C VAL A 614 42.99 -25.01 45.26
N PRO A 615 44.24 -24.98 44.70
CA PRO A 615 45.25 -23.88 44.61
C PRO A 615 45.93 -23.59 43.23
N ALA A 616 46.47 -22.35 43.15
CA ALA A 616 47.63 -21.79 42.42
C ALA A 616 48.43 -22.54 41.33
N LEU A 617 48.85 -21.78 40.29
CA LEU A 617 50.29 -21.51 40.00
C LEU A 617 50.53 -20.29 39.07
N ARG A 618 51.74 -19.72 39.20
CA ARG A 618 52.26 -18.45 38.66
C ARG A 618 52.09 -18.19 37.15
N THR A 619 51.84 -16.93 36.78
CA THR A 619 52.37 -16.35 35.52
C THR A 619 52.86 -14.92 35.72
N VAL A 620 53.98 -14.60 35.05
CA VAL A 620 54.78 -13.37 35.16
C VAL A 620 54.02 -12.11 34.74
N ALA A 621 54.24 -11.01 35.46
CA ALA A 621 53.78 -9.69 35.07
C ALA A 621 54.51 -9.18 33.81
N VAL A 622 53.81 -9.09 32.69
CA VAL A 622 54.23 -8.31 31.52
C VAL A 622 53.30 -7.11 31.39
N LEU A 623 53.88 -5.92 31.56
CA LEU A 623 53.20 -4.63 31.40
C LEU A 623 52.77 -4.45 29.94
N ASP A 624 51.46 -4.47 29.64
CA ASP A 624 50.93 -3.89 28.42
C ASP A 624 49.97 -2.74 28.77
N ARG A 625 50.46 -1.50 28.59
CA ARG A 625 49.73 -0.28 28.96
C ARG A 625 48.57 -0.08 27.98
N GLN A 626 47.34 -0.03 28.48
CA GLN A 626 46.22 0.43 27.66
C GLN A 626 46.51 1.86 27.13
N PRO A 627 46.23 2.15 25.84
CA PRO A 627 46.44 3.48 25.28
C PRO A 627 45.49 4.47 25.96
N GLN A 628 46.07 5.40 26.73
CA GLN A 628 45.33 6.40 27.50
C GLN A 628 44.35 7.18 26.62
N ASN A 629 43.11 7.30 27.09
CA ASN A 629 42.01 7.97 26.39
C ASN A 629 42.13 9.50 26.47
N ILE A 630 43.16 10.06 25.83
CA ILE A 630 43.36 11.51 25.73
C ILE A 630 42.23 12.09 24.87
N LYS A 631 41.39 12.96 25.45
CA LYS A 631 40.29 13.66 24.77
C LYS A 631 40.82 14.66 23.73
N ARG A 632 41.21 14.18 22.54
CA ARG A 632 41.74 15.02 21.44
C ARG A 632 40.62 15.81 20.73
N PRO A 633 40.87 17.07 20.30
CA PRO A 633 39.86 17.94 19.70
C PRO A 633 39.33 17.42 18.36
N LYS A 634 38.06 17.73 18.03
CA LYS A 634 37.43 17.32 16.75
C LYS A 634 38.31 17.73 15.55
N ARG A 635 38.66 16.76 14.70
CA ARG A 635 39.52 16.90 13.50
C ARG A 635 41.03 17.11 13.76
N TYR A 636 41.58 16.73 14.92
CA TYR A 636 43.03 16.81 15.20
C TYR A 636 43.92 16.21 14.08
N TYR A 637 43.47 15.12 13.46
CA TYR A 637 44.10 14.43 12.31
C TYR A 637 44.21 15.27 11.01
N ARG A 638 43.81 16.56 11.01
CA ARG A 638 44.12 17.51 9.94
C ARG A 638 45.51 18.14 10.08
N ARG A 639 46.03 18.24 11.31
CA ARG A 639 47.43 18.59 11.59
C ARG A 639 48.26 17.31 11.65
N GLU A 640 49.56 17.45 11.84
CA GLU A 640 50.47 16.34 12.07
C GLU A 640 50.15 15.65 13.40
N LEU A 641 50.40 14.35 13.47
CA LEU A 641 50.20 13.59 14.70
C LEU A 641 51.35 13.88 15.68
N PRO A 642 51.10 14.08 16.99
CA PRO A 642 52.16 14.31 18.00
C PRO A 642 53.11 13.12 18.25
N ASP A 643 53.05 12.10 17.41
CA ASP A 643 53.82 10.86 17.50
C ASP A 643 54.44 10.63 16.12
N ASP A 644 55.75 10.82 16.03
CA ASP A 644 56.51 10.72 14.78
C ASP A 644 56.48 9.30 14.19
N GLY A 645 56.26 8.27 15.00
CA GLY A 645 56.07 6.90 14.53
C GLY A 645 54.75 6.76 13.77
N LEU A 646 53.67 7.29 14.34
CA LEU A 646 52.34 7.28 13.72
C LEU A 646 52.24 8.23 12.52
N GLU A 647 52.87 9.40 12.56
CA GLU A 647 52.92 10.33 11.43
C GLU A 647 53.72 9.75 10.25
N ARG A 648 54.89 9.13 10.51
CA ARG A 648 55.65 8.41 9.47
C ARG A 648 54.85 7.26 8.86
N LEU A 649 54.12 6.50 9.67
CA LEU A 649 53.24 5.43 9.18
C LEU A 649 52.08 5.96 8.32
N ALA A 650 51.45 7.07 8.73
CA ALA A 650 50.38 7.71 7.97
C ALA A 650 50.89 8.24 6.61
N ARG A 651 52.08 8.86 6.59
CA ARG A 651 52.75 9.30 5.37
C ARG A 651 53.14 8.13 4.45
N ARG A 652 53.62 7.01 5.01
CA ARG A 652 53.91 5.77 4.24
C ARG A 652 52.64 5.16 3.63
N LEU A 653 51.55 5.11 4.39
CA LEU A 653 50.25 4.65 3.90
C LEU A 653 49.72 5.52 2.77
N TYR A 654 49.78 6.85 2.94
CA TYR A 654 49.40 7.80 1.91
C TYR A 654 50.18 7.59 0.61
N LYS A 655 51.53 7.53 0.68
CA LYS A 655 52.38 7.33 -0.50
C LYS A 655 52.09 6.01 -1.23
N GLN A 656 51.95 4.90 -0.51
CA GLN A 656 51.70 3.60 -1.17
C GLN A 656 50.31 3.47 -1.77
N VAL A 657 49.27 4.03 -1.13
CA VAL A 657 47.93 4.05 -1.75
C VAL A 657 47.92 4.97 -2.97
N ALA A 658 48.58 6.12 -2.92
CA ALA A 658 48.69 7.03 -4.06
C ALA A 658 49.43 6.42 -5.26
N ALA A 659 50.51 5.67 -5.02
CA ALA A 659 51.26 4.97 -6.07
C ALA A 659 50.46 3.88 -6.80
N LEU A 660 49.42 3.33 -6.16
CA LEU A 660 48.53 2.32 -6.72
C LEU A 660 47.24 2.92 -7.34
N CYS A 661 47.09 4.25 -7.37
CA CYS A 661 45.91 4.91 -7.93
C CYS A 661 46.15 5.37 -9.38
N THR A 662 45.54 4.69 -10.34
CA THR A 662 45.59 5.03 -11.77
C THR A 662 44.47 5.99 -12.24
N GLY A 663 43.70 6.59 -11.33
CA GLY A 663 42.62 7.52 -11.71
C GLY A 663 41.99 8.33 -10.57
N GLN A 664 41.31 9.42 -10.94
CA GLN A 664 40.84 10.51 -10.04
C GLN A 664 39.94 10.09 -8.85
N ARG A 665 39.31 8.91 -8.87
CA ARG A 665 38.27 8.53 -7.89
C ARG A 665 38.77 7.70 -6.70
N SER A 666 40.04 7.29 -6.67
CA SER A 666 40.55 6.33 -5.68
C SER A 666 41.55 6.91 -4.66
N HIS A 667 41.77 8.23 -4.61
CA HIS A 667 42.80 8.83 -3.75
C HIS A 667 42.45 8.86 -2.25
N LEU A 668 43.34 8.32 -1.41
CA LEU A 668 43.32 8.50 0.04
C LEU A 668 44.02 9.82 0.39
N SER A 669 43.35 10.75 1.09
CA SER A 669 44.01 11.98 1.58
C SER A 669 44.88 11.71 2.81
N LEU A 670 45.97 12.46 2.99
CA LEU A 670 46.88 12.33 4.13
C LEU A 670 46.16 12.47 5.49
N SER A 671 45.17 13.35 5.59
CA SER A 671 44.34 13.51 6.80
C SER A 671 43.47 12.27 7.11
N ASN A 672 43.00 11.57 6.08
CA ASN A 672 42.32 10.28 6.25
C ASN A 672 43.29 9.13 6.57
N ALA A 673 44.52 9.16 6.05
CA ALA A 673 45.59 8.22 6.44
C ALA A 673 45.97 8.39 7.92
N ARG A 674 46.15 9.63 8.40
CA ARG A 674 46.35 9.96 9.82
C ARG A 674 45.19 9.46 10.68
N LYS A 675 43.95 9.67 10.22
CA LYS A 675 42.75 9.16 10.92
C LYS A 675 42.73 7.64 11.05
N LEU A 676 43.08 6.90 9.99
CA LEU A 676 43.18 5.44 10.03
C LEU A 676 44.19 4.95 11.07
N VAL A 677 45.40 5.53 11.05
CA VAL A 677 46.49 5.16 11.98
C VAL A 677 46.10 5.36 13.44
N VAL A 678 45.46 6.49 13.80
CA VAL A 678 45.06 6.71 15.20
C VAL A 678 43.79 5.96 15.59
N GLN A 679 42.86 5.74 14.67
CA GLN A 679 41.60 5.03 14.98
C GLN A 679 41.79 3.51 15.16
N TYR A 680 42.76 2.91 14.48
CA TYR A 680 42.95 1.45 14.46
C TYR A 680 44.35 0.96 14.89
N GLY A 681 45.27 1.89 15.16
CA GLY A 681 46.60 1.59 15.68
C GLY A 681 47.60 1.10 14.64
N GLN A 682 48.88 1.16 15.02
CA GLN A 682 50.03 0.85 14.17
C GLN A 682 50.03 -0.59 13.64
N LYS A 683 49.80 -1.59 14.51
CA LYS A 683 49.87 -3.03 14.18
C LYS A 683 48.90 -3.40 13.04
N LEU A 684 47.65 -2.92 13.08
CA LEU A 684 46.65 -3.20 12.04
C LEU A 684 46.94 -2.49 10.73
N VAL A 685 47.36 -1.22 10.75
CA VAL A 685 47.69 -0.49 9.52
C VAL A 685 48.95 -1.05 8.85
N GLN A 686 49.95 -1.51 9.62
CA GLN A 686 51.10 -2.24 9.08
C GLN A 686 50.72 -3.62 8.50
N LYS A 687 49.70 -4.31 9.04
CA LYS A 687 49.14 -5.53 8.44
C LYS A 687 48.45 -5.21 7.11
N ALA A 688 47.64 -4.16 7.07
CA ALA A 688 46.97 -3.70 5.84
C ALA A 688 47.96 -3.35 4.73
N LEU A 689 49.07 -2.65 5.06
CA LEU A 689 50.13 -2.33 4.10
C LEU A 689 50.82 -3.58 3.52
N ARG A 690 51.11 -4.59 4.36
CA ARG A 690 51.69 -5.85 3.88
C ARG A 690 50.74 -6.63 2.97
N VAL A 691 49.43 -6.56 3.22
CA VAL A 691 48.42 -7.19 2.34
C VAL A 691 48.25 -6.40 1.03
N LEU A 692 48.32 -5.07 1.09
CA LEU A 692 48.25 -4.18 -0.08
C LEU A 692 49.44 -4.39 -1.04
N GLN A 693 50.64 -4.65 -0.52
CA GLN A 693 51.86 -4.94 -1.30
C GLN A 693 51.89 -6.35 -1.92
N LYS A 694 51.05 -7.28 -1.45
CA LYS A 694 51.01 -8.68 -1.91
C LYS A 694 49.86 -8.96 -2.89
N ARG A 695 49.16 -7.93 -3.36
CA ARG A 695 47.94 -8.07 -4.15
C ARG A 695 47.95 -7.14 -5.35
N ASP A 696 48.01 -7.74 -6.52
CA ASP A 696 47.87 -7.06 -7.79
C ASP A 696 46.39 -6.77 -8.12
N HIS A 697 46.16 -5.86 -9.07
CA HIS A 697 44.83 -5.52 -9.63
C HIS A 697 43.77 -5.02 -8.63
N ILE A 698 44.14 -4.13 -7.69
CA ILE A 698 43.15 -3.49 -6.79
C ILE A 698 42.58 -2.20 -7.42
N GLU A 699 41.33 -2.24 -7.90
CA GLU A 699 40.64 -1.08 -8.52
C GLU A 699 40.50 0.15 -7.59
N ASN A 700 40.35 -0.06 -6.28
CA ASN A 700 40.20 1.01 -5.29
C ASN A 700 41.02 0.72 -4.02
N PRO A 701 42.32 1.04 -4.01
CA PRO A 701 43.21 0.76 -2.88
C PRO A 701 42.83 1.54 -1.62
N ALA A 702 42.30 2.77 -1.74
CA ALA A 702 41.82 3.54 -0.60
C ALA A 702 40.60 2.90 0.08
N GLY A 703 39.62 2.45 -0.71
CA GLY A 703 38.43 1.74 -0.23
C GLY A 703 38.79 0.39 0.40
N PHE A 704 39.71 -0.34 -0.23
CA PHE A 704 40.20 -1.62 0.27
C PHE A 704 40.83 -1.49 1.67
N VAL A 705 41.73 -0.53 1.89
CA VAL A 705 42.37 -0.30 3.21
C VAL A 705 41.31 -0.01 4.29
N TRP A 706 40.32 0.84 4.01
CA TRP A 706 39.23 1.13 4.95
C TRP A 706 38.39 -0.09 5.30
N ALA A 707 38.08 -0.94 4.32
CA ALA A 707 37.33 -2.17 4.53
C ALA A 707 38.14 -3.19 5.36
N PHE A 708 39.39 -3.46 4.95
CA PHE A 708 40.28 -4.43 5.58
C PHE A 708 40.58 -4.11 7.04
N VAL A 709 40.97 -2.87 7.34
CA VAL A 709 41.29 -2.46 8.72
C VAL A 709 40.04 -2.51 9.61
N ARG A 710 38.86 -2.21 9.07
CA ARG A 710 37.58 -2.31 9.79
C ARG A 710 37.15 -3.75 10.04
N SER A 711 37.34 -4.67 9.10
CA SER A 711 37.02 -6.10 9.31
C SER A 711 37.94 -6.74 10.34
N GLU A 712 39.25 -6.50 10.25
CA GLU A 712 40.24 -7.01 11.20
C GLU A 712 39.98 -6.51 12.64
N ALA A 713 39.65 -5.23 12.80
CA ALA A 713 39.30 -4.66 14.09
C ALA A 713 38.00 -5.25 14.69
N LEU A 714 37.05 -5.69 13.86
CA LEU A 714 35.85 -6.39 14.33
C LEU A 714 36.14 -7.84 14.72
N VAL A 715 37.05 -8.53 14.03
CA VAL A 715 37.50 -9.88 14.38
C VAL A 715 38.25 -9.86 15.72
N GLN A 716 39.20 -8.93 15.91
CA GLN A 716 39.91 -8.77 17.18
C GLN A 716 38.96 -8.48 18.35
N ARG A 717 37.95 -7.62 18.15
CA ARG A 717 36.94 -7.33 19.19
C ARG A 717 36.03 -8.52 19.53
N ARG A 718 35.78 -9.44 18.59
CA ARG A 718 35.04 -10.68 18.87
C ARG A 718 35.91 -11.67 19.65
N PHE A 719 37.18 -11.82 19.28
CA PHE A 719 38.12 -12.69 19.99
C PHE A 719 38.25 -12.27 21.46
N VAL A 720 38.47 -10.97 21.73
CA VAL A 720 38.61 -10.39 23.08
C VAL A 720 37.29 -10.37 23.88
N MET A 721 36.16 -10.80 23.30
CA MET A 721 34.89 -11.02 24.03
C MET A 721 34.55 -12.51 24.21
N GLN A 722 35.40 -13.41 23.71
CA GLN A 722 35.24 -14.87 23.83
C GLN A 722 36.38 -15.53 24.64
N THR A 723 37.39 -14.75 25.00
CA THR A 723 38.49 -15.06 25.93
C THR A 723 38.42 -14.14 27.12
#